data_AF-A0A560FXF9-F1
#
_entry.id   AF-A0A560FXF9-F1
#
_cell.length_a   1.000
_cell.length_b   1.000
_cell.length_c   1.000
_cell.angle_alpha   90.00
_cell.angle_beta   90.00
_cell.angle_gamma   90.00
#
_symmetry.space_group_name_H-M   'P 1'
#
loop_
_entity.id
_entity.type
_entity.pdbx_description
1 polymer ?
#
loop_
_entity_poly.entity_id
_entity_poly.type
_entity_poly.pdbx_seq_one_letter_code
_entity_poly.pdbx_strand_id
1 'polypeptide(L)'
;MRLVFDLQVCQGDARHGDAAQDARALLMGLVRGQGQHEITVVLSAHFGETVEPLRAWLDSAPSCRVAVWSAPASGLAAELLREAYIASLEPDWILLPSLLDDDARDAVASIGRFHAQPTAVLLRDPGSASLLPGFVSQRWQQRRLDDLRRADLVLAQSPTTASMAIDFLGFEDEQVFTLAGQDELNAGGDWDLVALRVWAELARCHKPRIQQQVRGERLHLAYVLPQPPSQELPGQDMDLIRELVRWYEVDVIVKVPQVLNGDDIRVHGGLLSIDEFRHSAAGYHRVLYSVANTDGCAPILDLLREFPGVIVLRDFFLAGVQERDEATRLRPHAWTRALALAHGYPAVAERHRSGTTGAIAAYPANLPVLQDALGVIVQDRRSLALADHWYGTGTSRDWELIAPVRWQERSVGRSAARAALGLDPGALVVSAFAGAGDDGELALRLLAAWRVSPLSRQEGACLVFVGAQTDECAGRLRRAVLQASCRAHVMMTGRITSGEYRNWLVATDIAVQLQSFGSAKGNEAILDCLSAGAATVVNAVDGLVALDDQVALQLPVDISQEQLAQALVDLSIDGARRRTMVEAAWRFIQNRHHPRRGAQRYAEALERFYARTHHRVPHHLAALDLEGDLAAVAVAYNRNHPPAPRPRQLLFDVSEMVQRDARTGIQRVVRAILSEWLRSPPEGYVVEPVYATTDRQGFRYARRYTTGYLGIPGDWADDELVEAWEGDVFVAVDLQPVLLPAQAFTLRDWRNRGVRTAAVVYDLLPLLLADHFPPSTYGTFLDWLKTVVQLDVLVGGSKAVADDILDWLQTMNPVRSRPLSVGWYHNGADINQSEPSGGLPHDADAVLRQLHSRPSFLMVGTIEPRKGHAQVLAGFEQLWRDGTDANLVIVGKEGWMVHELMTALRGHPQLQQRLFLLEGASDEYLEAIYGACACLIAASEGEGFGLPLIEAAHHHLAILARDIPVFREVAGEHASYFPDETDATVLALALRDWLESYNAGQHTRSEGLRYLTWRESARQLWDAINNGGRDGGRNVHWSTRSQDDYVFWGSDRRLNTTCGTRRQRDISTTGNRGFLFFGPYQKLRAGTYRLTVTGWIGHMTGDEYLDVCGAAGTRTLFRQDLVAEASAGTLELGGLVVVDEEIDDFEIRFFVTEDTRCSVAAIRIERLPDATRVEAAVSGRANSLQLMASAYDK
;
A
#
# COMPACT_ATOMS: atom_id res chain seq x y z
N MET A 1 17.20 -19.32 -14.49
CA MET A 1 17.42 -18.13 -15.35
C MET A 1 16.20 -17.24 -15.27
N ARG A 2 16.39 -15.92 -15.39
CA ARG A 2 15.34 -14.90 -15.47
C ARG A 2 15.14 -14.46 -16.92
N LEU A 3 13.98 -14.77 -17.49
CA LEU A 3 13.59 -14.36 -18.83
C LEU A 3 12.63 -13.17 -18.73
N VAL A 4 12.97 -12.06 -19.39
CA VAL A 4 12.03 -10.95 -19.60
C VAL A 4 11.43 -11.08 -20.99
N PHE A 5 10.11 -11.21 -21.09
CA PHE A 5 9.37 -11.30 -22.35
C PHE A 5 8.64 -9.98 -22.61
N ASP A 6 9.03 -9.24 -23.64
CA ASP A 6 8.37 -7.97 -23.99
C ASP A 6 7.14 -8.23 -24.84
N LEU A 7 5.95 -8.12 -24.25
CA LEU A 7 4.68 -8.49 -24.88
C LEU A 7 3.97 -7.29 -25.51
N GLN A 8 4.70 -6.22 -25.80
CA GLN A 8 4.14 -5.00 -26.37
C GLN A 8 3.48 -5.20 -27.74
N VAL A 9 3.89 -6.22 -28.51
CA VAL A 9 3.23 -6.60 -29.77
C VAL A 9 1.77 -7.03 -29.58
N CYS A 10 1.40 -7.49 -28.38
CA CYS A 10 0.02 -7.81 -28.04
C CYS A 10 -0.77 -6.60 -27.52
N GLN A 11 -0.18 -5.40 -27.58
CA GLN A 11 -0.78 -4.12 -27.20
C GLN A 11 -0.92 -3.22 -28.44
N GLY A 12 -1.73 -2.16 -28.33
CA GLY A 12 -1.97 -1.23 -29.44
C GLY A 12 -2.95 -1.77 -30.50
N ASP A 13 -2.81 -1.27 -31.72
CA ASP A 13 -3.76 -1.52 -32.82
C ASP A 13 -3.62 -2.93 -33.41
N ALA A 14 -2.40 -3.47 -33.47
CA ALA A 14 -2.14 -4.80 -34.03
C ALA A 14 -2.25 -5.96 -33.05
N ARG A 15 -2.84 -5.74 -31.86
CA ARG A 15 -3.01 -6.75 -30.79
C ARG A 15 -3.78 -8.02 -31.19
N HIS A 16 -4.39 -8.04 -32.37
CA HIS A 16 -5.14 -9.17 -32.93
C HIS A 16 -4.47 -9.78 -34.18
N GLY A 17 -3.37 -9.19 -34.67
CA GLY A 17 -2.62 -9.67 -35.83
C GLY A 17 -1.79 -10.93 -35.53
N ASP A 18 -1.23 -11.53 -36.58
CA ASP A 18 -0.53 -12.82 -36.49
C ASP A 18 0.69 -12.76 -35.55
N ALA A 19 1.42 -11.64 -35.52
CA ALA A 19 2.56 -11.46 -34.62
C ALA A 19 2.14 -11.53 -33.15
N ALA A 20 0.99 -10.95 -32.81
CA ALA A 20 0.44 -10.98 -31.46
C ALA A 20 -0.06 -12.39 -31.09
N GLN A 21 -0.59 -13.16 -32.05
CA GLN A 21 -1.05 -14.53 -31.82
C GLN A 21 0.15 -15.47 -31.58
N ASP A 22 1.18 -15.39 -32.41
CA ASP A 22 2.42 -16.16 -32.27
C ASP A 22 3.11 -15.85 -30.94
N ALA A 23 3.21 -14.56 -30.57
CA ALA A 23 3.80 -14.12 -29.30
C ALA A 23 3.05 -14.71 -28.09
N ARG A 24 1.70 -14.72 -28.12
CA ARG A 24 0.89 -15.33 -27.06
C ARG A 24 1.09 -16.84 -26.99
N ALA A 25 1.11 -17.52 -28.14
CA ALA A 25 1.29 -18.96 -28.20
C ALA A 25 2.68 -19.38 -27.67
N LEU A 26 3.73 -18.69 -28.12
CA LEU A 26 5.10 -18.91 -27.65
C LEU A 26 5.23 -18.67 -26.14
N LEU A 27 4.68 -17.55 -25.63
CA LEU A 27 4.71 -17.25 -24.20
C LEU A 27 4.02 -18.36 -23.39
N MET A 28 2.83 -18.81 -23.80
CA MET A 28 2.13 -19.89 -23.09
C MET A 28 2.92 -21.21 -23.12
N GLY A 29 3.58 -21.54 -24.23
CA GLY A 29 4.49 -22.68 -24.29
C GLY A 29 5.68 -22.54 -23.33
N LEU A 30 6.32 -21.36 -23.29
CA LEU A 30 7.45 -21.08 -22.39
C LEU A 30 7.05 -21.20 -20.92
N VAL A 31 5.85 -20.75 -20.58
CA VAL A 31 5.25 -20.80 -19.25
C VAL A 31 4.97 -22.24 -18.81
N ARG A 32 4.42 -23.07 -19.71
CA ARG A 32 4.24 -24.51 -19.44
C ARG A 32 5.58 -25.23 -19.27
N GLY A 33 6.61 -24.83 -20.01
CA GLY A 33 7.98 -25.37 -19.95
C GLY A 33 8.91 -24.71 -18.92
N GLN A 34 8.42 -23.81 -18.07
CA GLN A 34 9.25 -22.90 -17.26
C GLN A 34 10.13 -23.61 -16.21
N GLY A 35 9.71 -24.74 -15.63
CA GLY A 35 10.49 -25.43 -14.60
C GLY A 35 10.89 -24.52 -13.41
N GLN A 36 12.19 -24.36 -13.18
CA GLN A 36 12.76 -23.45 -12.15
C GLN A 36 13.12 -22.05 -12.69
N HIS A 37 12.85 -21.76 -13.96
CA HIS A 37 13.10 -20.46 -14.55
C HIS A 37 12.06 -19.44 -14.07
N GLU A 38 12.40 -18.16 -14.11
CA GLU A 38 11.48 -17.06 -13.78
C GLU A 38 11.14 -16.32 -15.08
N ILE A 39 9.85 -16.12 -15.36
CA ILE A 39 9.39 -15.34 -16.51
C ILE A 39 8.73 -14.06 -16.00
N THR A 40 9.24 -12.93 -16.47
CA THR A 40 8.59 -11.62 -16.29
C THR A 40 8.11 -11.10 -17.63
N VAL A 41 6.79 -10.91 -17.76
CA VAL A 41 6.17 -10.28 -18.92
C VAL A 41 6.16 -8.78 -18.72
N VAL A 42 6.70 -8.03 -19.68
CA VAL A 42 6.74 -6.56 -19.64
C VAL A 42 5.68 -6.00 -20.59
N LEU A 43 4.91 -5.03 -20.09
CA LEU A 43 3.86 -4.32 -20.82
C LEU A 43 4.06 -2.80 -20.72
N SER A 44 3.72 -2.07 -21.78
CA SER A 44 3.76 -0.61 -21.80
C SER A 44 2.47 0.00 -21.23
N ALA A 45 2.63 0.98 -20.33
CA ALA A 45 1.55 1.81 -19.79
C ALA A 45 0.93 2.75 -20.84
N HIS A 46 1.63 2.98 -21.97
CA HIS A 46 1.10 3.74 -23.10
C HIS A 46 -0.21 3.12 -23.62
N PHE A 47 -0.34 1.79 -23.53
CA PHE A 47 -1.53 1.04 -23.92
C PHE A 47 -2.34 0.58 -22.70
N GLY A 48 -2.58 1.48 -21.74
CA GLY A 48 -3.16 1.15 -20.44
C GLY A 48 -4.46 0.33 -20.47
N GLU A 49 -5.29 0.47 -21.51
CA GLU A 49 -6.55 -0.29 -21.64
C GLU A 49 -6.35 -1.79 -21.91
N THR A 50 -5.17 -2.17 -22.40
CA THR A 50 -4.81 -3.56 -22.74
C THR A 50 -4.16 -4.31 -21.57
N VAL A 51 -3.68 -3.59 -20.55
CA VAL A 51 -2.92 -4.16 -19.43
C VAL A 51 -3.76 -5.13 -18.60
N GLU A 52 -4.97 -4.72 -18.19
CA GLU A 52 -5.85 -5.59 -17.40
C GLU A 52 -6.33 -6.84 -18.15
N PRO A 53 -6.81 -6.76 -19.41
CA PRO A 53 -7.12 -7.94 -20.21
C PRO A 53 -5.95 -8.91 -20.35
N LEU A 54 -4.72 -8.41 -20.59
CA LEU A 54 -3.54 -9.26 -20.73
C LEU A 54 -3.11 -9.88 -19.39
N ARG A 55 -3.18 -9.14 -18.28
CA ARG A 55 -2.97 -9.69 -16.93
C ARG A 55 -3.97 -10.80 -16.62
N ALA A 56 -5.26 -10.57 -16.88
CA ALA A 56 -6.31 -11.57 -16.65
C ALA A 56 -6.12 -12.82 -17.51
N TRP A 57 -5.68 -12.66 -18.76
CA TRP A 57 -5.31 -13.78 -19.62
C TRP A 57 -4.13 -14.58 -19.03
N LEU A 58 -3.11 -13.91 -18.48
CA LEU A 58 -1.95 -14.54 -17.85
C LEU A 58 -2.26 -15.17 -16.49
N ASP A 59 -3.24 -14.66 -15.74
CA ASP A 59 -3.68 -15.25 -14.46
C ASP A 59 -4.20 -16.70 -14.64
N SER A 60 -4.58 -17.11 -15.85
CA SER A 60 -4.87 -18.51 -16.19
C SER A 60 -3.64 -19.44 -16.17
N ALA A 61 -2.43 -18.88 -16.12
CA ALA A 61 -1.16 -19.58 -16.01
C ALA A 61 -0.22 -18.86 -15.00
N PRO A 62 -0.40 -19.11 -13.68
CA PRO A 62 0.03 -18.23 -12.59
C PRO A 62 1.55 -18.15 -12.34
N SER A 63 2.40 -18.74 -13.18
CA SER A 63 3.86 -18.78 -12.97
C SER A 63 4.62 -17.58 -13.58
N CYS A 64 3.91 -16.60 -14.13
CA CYS A 64 4.47 -15.40 -14.75
C CYS A 64 4.29 -14.17 -13.86
N ARG A 65 5.31 -13.32 -13.75
CA ARG A 65 5.16 -11.97 -13.20
C ARG A 65 4.81 -10.99 -14.32
N VAL A 66 3.87 -10.06 -14.10
CA VAL A 66 3.61 -8.95 -15.03
C VAL A 66 4.17 -7.65 -14.49
N ALA A 67 5.01 -6.99 -15.29
CA ALA A 67 5.65 -5.72 -15.00
C ALA A 67 5.18 -4.67 -16.02
N VAL A 68 4.84 -3.47 -15.55
CA VAL A 68 4.30 -2.40 -16.42
C VAL A 68 5.22 -1.19 -16.34
N TRP A 69 5.69 -0.72 -17.49
CA TRP A 69 6.62 0.39 -17.61
C TRP A 69 6.00 1.60 -18.31
N SER A 70 6.49 2.79 -18.02
CA SER A 70 6.01 4.06 -18.56
C SER A 70 7.07 4.74 -19.42
N ALA A 71 6.64 5.50 -20.42
CA ALA A 71 7.51 6.31 -21.27
C ALA A 71 6.78 7.58 -21.72
N PRO A 72 7.52 8.62 -22.15
CA PRO A 72 6.95 9.66 -23.01
C PRO A 72 6.46 9.05 -24.34
N ALA A 73 5.72 9.82 -25.13
CA ALA A 73 5.00 9.30 -26.29
C ALA A 73 5.89 8.55 -27.31
N SER A 74 7.11 9.03 -27.60
CA SER A 74 8.09 8.32 -28.45
C SER A 74 9.49 8.95 -28.37
N GLY A 75 10.49 8.29 -28.96
CA GLY A 75 11.84 8.84 -29.14
C GLY A 75 12.91 8.24 -28.23
N LEU A 76 14.11 8.84 -28.22
CA LEU A 76 15.29 8.30 -27.53
C LEU A 76 15.10 8.20 -26.01
N ALA A 77 14.37 9.13 -25.42
CA ALA A 77 14.06 9.08 -23.99
C ALA A 77 13.15 7.89 -23.65
N ALA A 78 12.16 7.57 -24.50
CA ALA A 78 11.32 6.40 -24.32
C ALA A 78 12.11 5.09 -24.45
N GLU A 79 12.99 5.00 -25.46
CA GLU A 79 13.92 3.87 -25.66
C GLU A 79 14.84 3.66 -24.45
N LEU A 80 15.46 4.73 -23.95
CA LEU A 80 16.32 4.72 -22.77
C LEU A 80 15.55 4.25 -21.52
N LEU A 81 14.37 4.81 -21.26
CA LEU A 81 13.55 4.44 -20.11
C LEU A 81 13.07 2.99 -20.19
N ARG A 82 12.77 2.48 -21.38
CA ARG A 82 12.45 1.06 -21.58
C ARG A 82 13.64 0.16 -21.26
N GLU A 83 14.78 0.38 -21.89
CA GLU A 83 15.98 -0.44 -21.66
C GLU A 83 16.41 -0.39 -20.20
N ALA A 84 16.32 0.77 -19.56
CA ALA A 84 16.61 0.96 -18.14
C ALA A 84 15.65 0.20 -17.21
N TYR A 85 14.35 0.25 -17.49
CA TYR A 85 13.34 -0.51 -16.74
C TYR A 85 13.54 -2.02 -16.91
N ILE A 86 13.74 -2.50 -18.13
CA ILE A 86 14.00 -3.93 -18.35
C ILE A 86 15.31 -4.36 -17.67
N ALA A 87 16.34 -3.54 -17.72
CA ALA A 87 17.60 -3.81 -17.03
C ALA A 87 17.44 -3.88 -15.49
N SER A 88 16.52 -3.11 -14.89
CA SER A 88 16.25 -3.15 -13.44
C SER A 88 15.58 -4.45 -12.99
N LEU A 89 14.98 -5.21 -13.91
CA LEU A 89 14.46 -6.55 -13.66
C LEU A 89 15.57 -7.62 -13.62
N GLU A 90 16.83 -7.23 -13.84
CA GLU A 90 18.01 -8.09 -13.86
C GLU A 90 17.84 -9.35 -14.73
N PRO A 91 17.42 -9.23 -16.01
CA PRO A 91 17.24 -10.38 -16.88
C PRO A 91 18.58 -11.09 -17.17
N ASP A 92 18.50 -12.41 -17.28
CA ASP A 92 19.54 -13.22 -17.93
C ASP A 92 19.39 -13.14 -19.46
N TRP A 93 18.13 -13.05 -19.93
CA TRP A 93 17.77 -12.87 -21.34
C TRP A 93 16.54 -11.98 -21.47
N ILE A 94 16.53 -11.13 -22.50
CA ILE A 94 15.33 -10.43 -23.00
C ILE A 94 14.88 -11.15 -24.26
N LEU A 95 13.60 -11.49 -24.35
CA LEU A 95 13.00 -12.05 -25.56
C LEU A 95 12.03 -11.03 -26.17
N LEU A 96 12.34 -10.61 -27.40
CA LEU A 96 11.51 -9.74 -28.21
C LEU A 96 10.78 -10.58 -29.27
N PRO A 97 9.45 -10.80 -29.15
CA PRO A 97 8.70 -11.62 -30.09
C PRO A 97 8.48 -10.93 -31.45
N SER A 98 8.70 -9.62 -31.52
CA SER A 98 8.60 -8.83 -32.74
C SER A 98 9.41 -7.54 -32.63
N LEU A 99 10.09 -7.16 -33.71
CA LEU A 99 10.82 -5.88 -33.84
C LEU A 99 10.58 -5.21 -35.21
N LEU A 100 10.41 -6.00 -36.27
CA LEU A 100 10.31 -5.53 -37.67
C LEU A 100 8.88 -5.56 -38.25
N ASP A 101 7.89 -6.10 -37.54
CA ASP A 101 6.53 -6.21 -38.07
C ASP A 101 5.91 -4.81 -38.25
N ASP A 102 5.29 -4.57 -39.42
CA ASP A 102 4.61 -3.30 -39.77
C ASP A 102 3.49 -2.93 -38.79
N ASP A 103 2.99 -3.93 -38.08
CA ASP A 103 1.94 -3.90 -37.08
C ASP A 103 2.42 -3.35 -35.71
N ALA A 104 3.73 -3.31 -35.45
CA ALA A 104 4.32 -2.88 -34.18
C ALA A 104 4.83 -1.42 -34.19
N ARG A 105 4.31 -0.54 -35.07
CA ARG A 105 4.82 0.83 -35.28
C ARG A 105 4.79 1.72 -34.04
N ASP A 106 3.76 1.56 -33.22
CA ASP A 106 3.59 2.36 -32.00
C ASP A 106 4.37 1.78 -30.82
N ALA A 107 5.07 0.66 -31.01
CA ALA A 107 5.89 0.05 -29.99
C ALA A 107 7.24 0.75 -29.83
N VAL A 108 7.56 1.12 -28.59
CA VAL A 108 8.89 1.57 -28.19
C VAL A 108 9.75 0.33 -27.98
N ALA A 109 10.72 0.13 -28.87
CA ALA A 109 11.72 -0.92 -28.77
C ALA A 109 13.11 -0.36 -29.10
N SER A 110 14.15 -0.99 -28.56
CA SER A 110 15.57 -0.78 -28.89
C SER A 110 16.36 -1.94 -28.28
N ILE A 111 17.56 -2.19 -28.82
CA ILE A 111 18.44 -3.27 -28.37
C ILE A 111 19.84 -2.70 -28.13
N GLY A 112 20.34 -2.85 -26.89
CA GLY A 112 21.74 -2.60 -26.53
C GLY A 112 22.22 -1.18 -26.76
N ARG A 113 21.32 -0.19 -26.85
CA ARG A 113 21.69 1.19 -27.20
C ARG A 113 22.21 1.97 -26.00
N PHE A 114 21.60 1.74 -24.85
CA PHE A 114 21.94 2.40 -23.58
C PHE A 114 22.35 1.39 -22.52
N HIS A 115 21.78 0.19 -22.55
CA HIS A 115 22.08 -0.91 -21.63
C HIS A 115 22.36 -2.20 -22.40
N ALA A 116 23.59 -2.70 -22.31
CA ALA A 116 23.95 -4.01 -22.86
C ALA A 116 23.32 -5.13 -22.02
N GLN A 117 22.38 -5.86 -22.62
CA GLN A 117 21.66 -7.00 -22.04
C GLN A 117 21.50 -8.08 -23.12
N PRO A 118 21.76 -9.36 -22.81
CA PRO A 118 21.54 -10.45 -23.77
C PRO A 118 20.10 -10.42 -24.31
N THR A 119 19.96 -10.20 -25.61
CA THR A 119 18.65 -10.05 -26.25
C THR A 119 18.48 -11.05 -27.38
N ALA A 120 17.41 -11.85 -27.28
CA ALA A 120 16.94 -12.75 -28.33
C ALA A 120 15.76 -12.12 -29.07
N VAL A 121 15.75 -12.18 -30.40
CA VAL A 121 14.67 -11.64 -31.23
C VAL A 121 14.06 -12.74 -32.08
N LEU A 122 12.73 -12.87 -32.04
CA LEU A 122 11.98 -13.71 -32.97
C LEU A 122 11.88 -13.00 -34.32
N LEU A 123 12.44 -13.60 -35.36
CA LEU A 123 12.37 -13.10 -36.73
C LEU A 123 11.40 -13.96 -37.54
N ARG A 124 10.32 -13.33 -37.99
CA ARG A 124 9.22 -13.98 -38.71
C ARG A 124 9.45 -14.00 -40.21
N ASP A 125 8.79 -14.93 -40.90
CA ASP A 125 8.82 -14.98 -42.36
C ASP A 125 8.18 -13.71 -42.94
N PRO A 126 8.82 -13.03 -43.92
CA PRO A 126 8.25 -11.85 -44.53
C PRO A 126 6.93 -12.21 -45.23
N GLY A 127 5.81 -11.72 -44.71
CA GLY A 127 4.51 -11.85 -45.34
C GLY A 127 4.47 -11.17 -46.72
N SER A 128 3.43 -11.46 -47.50
CA SER A 128 3.19 -10.88 -48.83
C SER A 128 2.99 -9.35 -48.86
N ALA A 129 3.08 -8.68 -47.71
CA ALA A 129 3.10 -7.23 -47.57
C ALA A 129 4.45 -6.75 -46.99
N SER A 130 5.20 -6.06 -47.84
CA SER A 130 6.20 -5.02 -47.53
C SER A 130 7.53 -5.36 -46.81
N LEU A 131 8.44 -6.01 -47.54
CA LEU A 131 9.84 -5.53 -47.64
C LEU A 131 10.02 -4.47 -48.75
N LEU A 132 8.92 -3.86 -49.22
CA LEU A 132 8.87 -2.88 -50.31
C LEU A 132 8.19 -1.57 -49.88
N PRO A 133 8.67 -0.43 -50.40
CA PRO A 133 8.40 0.90 -49.87
C PRO A 133 6.95 1.35 -50.13
N GLY A 134 6.17 1.40 -49.06
CA GLY A 134 4.87 2.07 -49.03
C GLY A 134 4.55 2.49 -47.61
N PHE A 135 4.44 3.81 -47.39
CA PHE A 135 3.99 4.47 -46.15
C PHE A 135 4.92 4.51 -44.91
N VAL A 136 6.04 3.77 -44.82
CA VAL A 136 7.01 3.89 -43.70
C VAL A 136 8.25 4.70 -44.12
N SER A 137 8.73 5.61 -43.28
CA SER A 137 9.96 6.35 -43.59
C SER A 137 11.17 5.40 -43.62
N GLN A 138 12.01 5.47 -44.66
CA GLN A 138 13.25 4.67 -44.77
C GLN A 138 14.15 4.79 -43.52
N ARG A 139 14.10 5.94 -42.83
CA ARG A 139 14.85 6.20 -41.59
C ARG A 139 14.36 5.39 -40.38
N TRP A 140 13.09 5.00 -40.32
CA TRP A 140 12.57 4.14 -39.26
C TRP A 140 13.00 2.69 -39.49
N GLN A 141 12.82 2.20 -40.72
CA GLN A 141 13.21 0.83 -41.10
C GLN A 141 14.71 0.61 -40.91
N GLN A 142 15.55 1.56 -41.36
CA GLN A 142 16.99 1.46 -41.17
C GLN A 142 17.37 1.41 -39.68
N ARG A 143 16.73 2.21 -38.83
CA ARG A 143 16.98 2.21 -37.38
C ARG A 143 16.63 0.88 -36.73
N ARG A 144 15.47 0.28 -37.09
CA ARG A 144 15.07 -1.03 -36.57
C ARG A 144 15.98 -2.16 -37.04
N LEU A 145 16.50 -2.09 -38.26
CA LEU A 145 17.53 -3.01 -38.74
C LEU A 145 18.85 -2.84 -37.97
N ASP A 146 19.25 -1.61 -37.65
CA ASP A 146 20.44 -1.34 -36.84
C ASP A 146 20.28 -1.82 -35.38
N ASP A 147 19.07 -1.73 -34.82
CA ASP A 147 18.73 -2.35 -33.52
C ASP A 147 18.81 -3.89 -33.61
N LEU A 148 18.22 -4.49 -34.65
CA LEU A 148 18.24 -5.94 -34.83
C LEU A 148 19.67 -6.48 -34.85
N ARG A 149 20.59 -5.83 -35.59
CA ARG A 149 22.01 -6.22 -35.65
C ARG A 149 22.74 -6.23 -34.31
N ARG A 150 22.18 -5.60 -33.27
CA ARG A 150 22.72 -5.63 -31.90
C ARG A 150 22.20 -6.82 -31.07
N ALA A 151 21.28 -7.62 -31.59
CA ALA A 151 20.78 -8.80 -30.90
C ALA A 151 21.88 -9.87 -30.75
N ASP A 152 21.88 -10.56 -29.61
CA ASP A 152 22.83 -11.62 -29.31
C ASP A 152 22.39 -12.97 -29.93
N LEU A 153 21.08 -13.14 -30.13
CA LEU A 153 20.48 -14.35 -30.69
C LEU A 153 19.28 -13.99 -31.58
N VAL A 154 19.22 -14.59 -32.77
CA VAL A 154 18.06 -14.52 -33.67
C VAL A 154 17.37 -15.87 -33.69
N LEU A 155 16.11 -15.90 -33.28
CA LEU A 155 15.22 -17.04 -33.38
C LEU A 155 14.46 -16.93 -34.71
N ALA A 156 14.97 -17.56 -35.75
CA ALA A 156 14.36 -17.52 -37.08
C ALA A 156 13.16 -18.49 -37.15
N GLN A 157 12.03 -18.01 -37.65
CA GLN A 157 10.82 -18.83 -37.78
C GLN A 157 11.01 -19.99 -38.76
N SER A 158 11.73 -19.77 -39.86
CA SER A 158 12.01 -20.77 -40.90
C SER A 158 13.47 -20.75 -41.38
N PRO A 159 13.94 -21.81 -42.10
CA PRO A 159 15.26 -21.82 -42.71
C PRO A 159 15.49 -20.65 -43.69
N THR A 160 14.44 -20.19 -44.37
CA THR A 160 14.52 -19.04 -45.29
C THR A 160 14.88 -17.77 -44.52
N THR A 161 14.23 -17.56 -43.38
CA THR A 161 14.47 -16.40 -42.51
C THR A 161 15.82 -16.49 -41.81
N ALA A 162 16.29 -17.70 -41.50
CA ALA A 162 17.65 -17.92 -40.97
C ALA A 162 18.73 -17.51 -42.00
N SER A 163 18.61 -17.96 -43.25
CA SER A 163 19.50 -17.54 -44.34
C SER A 163 19.42 -16.03 -44.57
N MET A 164 18.23 -15.41 -44.48
CA MET A 164 18.11 -13.96 -44.56
C MET A 164 18.91 -13.23 -43.46
N ALA A 165 18.86 -13.72 -42.22
CA ALA A 165 19.60 -13.14 -41.11
C ALA A 165 21.12 -13.23 -41.32
N ILE A 166 21.61 -14.38 -41.79
CA ILE A 166 23.04 -14.60 -42.05
C ILE A 166 23.50 -13.77 -43.25
N ASP A 167 22.86 -13.96 -44.40
CA ASP A 167 23.33 -13.47 -45.69
C ASP A 167 23.13 -11.95 -45.88
N PHE A 168 22.07 -11.38 -45.28
CA PHE A 168 21.71 -9.97 -45.49
C PHE A 168 21.82 -9.09 -44.24
N LEU A 169 21.67 -9.66 -43.05
CA LEU A 169 21.79 -8.89 -41.80
C LEU A 169 23.17 -9.03 -41.14
N GLY A 170 23.97 -10.01 -41.57
CA GLY A 170 25.38 -10.18 -41.17
C GLY A 170 25.56 -10.86 -39.81
N PHE A 171 24.61 -11.70 -39.40
CA PHE A 171 24.76 -12.54 -38.21
C PHE A 171 25.65 -13.76 -38.50
N GLU A 172 26.43 -14.19 -37.50
CA GLU A 172 27.18 -15.45 -37.57
C GLU A 172 26.23 -16.65 -37.41
N ASP A 173 26.55 -17.80 -38.02
CA ASP A 173 25.74 -19.03 -37.94
C ASP A 173 25.42 -19.43 -36.48
N GLU A 174 26.35 -19.21 -35.54
CA GLU A 174 26.18 -19.55 -34.12
C GLU A 174 25.15 -18.67 -33.40
N GLN A 175 24.81 -17.50 -33.98
CA GLN A 175 23.86 -16.51 -33.46
C GLN A 175 22.45 -16.67 -34.03
N VAL A 176 22.22 -17.58 -34.98
CA VAL A 176 20.92 -17.78 -35.64
C VAL A 176 20.43 -19.19 -35.39
N PHE A 177 19.20 -19.31 -34.86
CA PHE A 177 18.57 -20.59 -34.57
C PHE A 177 17.19 -20.69 -35.22
N THR A 178 16.98 -21.74 -36.01
CA THR A 178 15.69 -22.00 -36.68
C THR A 178 14.73 -22.75 -35.76
N LEU A 179 13.55 -22.20 -35.52
CA LEU A 179 12.57 -22.74 -34.57
C LEU A 179 11.85 -24.02 -35.04
N ALA A 180 11.57 -24.15 -36.34
CA ALA A 180 10.81 -25.27 -36.90
C ALA A 180 11.27 -25.70 -38.32
N GLY A 181 11.03 -26.97 -38.66
CA GLY A 181 11.13 -27.46 -40.03
C GLY A 181 9.88 -27.08 -40.85
N GLN A 182 10.02 -26.89 -42.17
CA GLN A 182 8.96 -26.41 -43.06
C GLN A 182 7.64 -27.23 -43.00
N ASP A 183 7.69 -28.50 -42.61
CA ASP A 183 6.52 -29.38 -42.47
C ASP A 183 5.76 -29.21 -41.14
N GLU A 184 6.41 -28.74 -40.06
CA GLU A 184 5.81 -28.55 -38.72
C GLU A 184 4.97 -27.25 -38.66
N LEU A 185 5.35 -26.22 -39.43
CA LEU A 185 4.67 -24.91 -39.48
C LEU A 185 3.34 -24.98 -40.27
N ASN A 186 3.24 -25.84 -41.27
CA ASN A 186 2.05 -25.99 -42.12
C ASN A 186 0.90 -26.76 -41.44
N ALA A 187 1.16 -27.44 -40.33
CA ALA A 187 0.18 -28.25 -39.58
C ALA A 187 -0.38 -27.55 -38.32
N GLY A 188 -0.11 -26.25 -38.15
CA GLY A 188 -0.58 -25.48 -36.99
C GLY A 188 0.33 -25.53 -35.75
N GLY A 189 1.57 -26.05 -35.88
CA GLY A 189 2.69 -25.90 -34.95
C GLY A 189 2.47 -26.27 -33.47
N ASP A 190 3.22 -27.26 -32.96
CA ASP A 190 3.27 -27.50 -31.50
C ASP A 190 4.16 -26.45 -30.81
N TRP A 191 3.54 -25.35 -30.36
CA TRP A 191 4.21 -24.25 -29.67
C TRP A 191 4.87 -24.67 -28.34
N ASP A 192 4.42 -25.77 -27.72
CA ASP A 192 5.07 -26.29 -26.52
C ASP A 192 6.45 -26.87 -26.86
N LEU A 193 6.56 -27.56 -28.00
CA LEU A 193 7.84 -28.04 -28.52
C LEU A 193 8.78 -26.90 -28.93
N VAL A 194 8.24 -25.87 -29.59
CA VAL A 194 9.01 -24.66 -29.95
C VAL A 194 9.57 -23.98 -28.69
N ALA A 195 8.76 -23.83 -27.65
CA ALA A 195 9.19 -23.24 -26.39
C ALA A 195 10.30 -24.03 -25.70
N LEU A 196 10.25 -25.38 -25.72
CA LEU A 196 11.33 -26.22 -25.20
C LEU A 196 12.65 -26.01 -25.95
N ARG A 197 12.59 -25.88 -27.30
CA ARG A 197 13.77 -25.57 -28.12
C ARG A 197 14.35 -24.19 -27.77
N VAL A 198 13.49 -23.18 -27.60
CA VAL A 198 13.91 -21.83 -27.16
C VAL A 198 14.62 -21.88 -25.81
N TRP A 199 14.06 -22.59 -24.82
CA TRP A 199 14.71 -22.75 -23.51
C TRP A 199 16.10 -23.39 -23.62
N ALA A 200 16.24 -24.44 -24.43
CA ALA A 200 17.51 -25.12 -24.65
C ALA A 200 18.57 -24.19 -25.27
N GLU A 201 18.18 -23.39 -26.26
CA GLU A 201 19.10 -22.46 -26.92
C GLU A 201 19.50 -21.28 -26.04
N LEU A 202 18.56 -20.68 -25.31
CA LEU A 202 18.88 -19.63 -24.34
C LEU A 202 19.88 -20.15 -23.29
N ALA A 203 19.71 -21.39 -22.83
CA ALA A 203 20.63 -22.02 -21.89
C ALA A 203 22.01 -22.30 -22.52
N ARG A 204 22.06 -22.75 -23.78
CA ARG A 204 23.31 -23.00 -24.52
C ARG A 204 24.14 -21.72 -24.68
N CYS A 205 23.49 -20.60 -24.96
CA CYS A 205 24.15 -19.32 -25.21
C CYS A 205 24.44 -18.50 -23.94
N HIS A 206 23.90 -18.90 -22.77
CA HIS A 206 24.05 -18.15 -21.53
C HIS A 206 25.50 -18.19 -20.99
N LYS A 207 26.10 -17.02 -20.73
CA LYS A 207 27.43 -16.86 -20.11
C LYS A 207 27.31 -16.13 -18.75
N PRO A 208 27.95 -16.61 -17.65
CA PRO A 208 27.84 -15.97 -16.35
C PRO A 208 28.42 -14.54 -16.28
N ARG A 209 27.63 -13.60 -15.75
CA ARG A 209 27.86 -12.14 -15.74
C ARG A 209 29.13 -11.65 -15.02
N ILE A 210 29.64 -12.38 -14.02
CA ILE A 210 30.67 -11.89 -13.09
C ILE A 210 32.10 -11.91 -13.69
N GLN A 211 32.33 -12.62 -14.79
CA GLN A 211 33.70 -12.83 -15.30
C GLN A 211 34.18 -11.81 -16.35
N GLN A 212 33.34 -10.90 -16.84
CA GLN A 212 33.71 -10.07 -18.00
C GLN A 212 34.27 -8.67 -17.70
N GLN A 213 34.18 -8.15 -16.48
CA GLN A 213 34.42 -6.71 -16.24
C GLN A 213 35.72 -6.32 -15.51
N VAL A 214 36.57 -7.27 -15.12
CA VAL A 214 37.84 -6.97 -14.42
C VAL A 214 39.05 -7.36 -15.26
N ARG A 215 39.29 -6.66 -16.37
CA ARG A 215 40.60 -6.62 -17.05
C ARG A 215 40.79 -5.29 -17.77
N GLY A 216 41.76 -4.48 -17.34
CA GLY A 216 42.30 -3.39 -18.16
C GLY A 216 43.01 -2.27 -17.40
N GLU A 217 42.31 -1.55 -16.53
CA GLU A 217 42.77 -0.28 -15.94
C GLU A 217 42.44 -0.20 -14.44
N ARG A 218 43.28 0.51 -13.66
CA ARG A 218 43.10 0.69 -12.21
C ARG A 218 42.10 1.82 -11.96
N LEU A 219 40.97 1.52 -11.34
CA LEU A 219 39.86 2.45 -11.11
C LEU A 219 40.17 3.47 -10.01
N HIS A 220 39.66 4.70 -10.12
CA HIS A 220 39.75 5.75 -9.09
C HIS A 220 38.55 5.74 -8.15
N LEU A 221 38.81 5.76 -6.84
CA LEU A 221 37.83 5.74 -5.75
C LEU A 221 37.97 7.00 -4.87
N ALA A 222 36.88 7.73 -4.73
CA ALA A 222 36.74 8.78 -3.71
C ALA A 222 36.20 8.15 -2.41
N TYR A 223 36.95 8.19 -1.31
CA TYR A 223 36.46 7.80 0.01
C TYR A 223 36.18 9.03 0.87
N VAL A 224 34.89 9.35 1.03
CA VAL A 224 34.39 10.52 1.75
C VAL A 224 34.14 10.17 3.21
N LEU A 225 34.80 10.90 4.11
CA LEU A 225 34.77 10.65 5.55
C LEU A 225 34.24 11.86 6.34
N PRO A 226 33.51 11.65 7.46
CA PRO A 226 33.14 12.71 8.38
C PRO A 226 34.38 13.44 8.90
N GLN A 227 34.25 14.73 9.17
CA GLN A 227 35.37 15.49 9.76
C GLN A 227 35.80 14.82 11.08
N PRO A 228 37.05 14.34 11.20
CA PRO A 228 37.50 13.70 12.42
C PRO A 228 37.57 14.72 13.57
N PRO A 229 37.28 14.31 14.82
CA PRO A 229 37.36 15.18 15.99
C PRO A 229 38.81 15.51 16.41
N SER A 230 39.80 14.77 15.90
CA SER A 230 41.24 14.95 16.13
C SER A 230 41.98 15.18 14.80
N GLN A 231 43.28 15.49 14.86
CA GLN A 231 44.17 15.66 13.70
C GLN A 231 44.56 14.32 13.04
N GLU A 232 43.88 13.21 13.35
CA GLU A 232 44.15 11.88 12.82
C GLU A 232 42.85 11.19 12.40
N LEU A 233 42.92 10.38 11.35
CA LEU A 233 41.77 9.61 10.87
C LEU A 233 41.45 8.43 11.82
N PRO A 234 40.17 8.02 11.94
CA PRO A 234 39.80 6.86 12.74
C PRO A 234 40.56 5.60 12.30
N GLY A 235 41.04 4.81 13.26
CA GLY A 235 41.92 3.68 12.96
C GLY A 235 41.30 2.63 12.02
N GLN A 236 39.98 2.47 12.01
CA GLN A 236 39.30 1.50 11.15
C GLN A 236 39.30 1.97 9.69
N ASP A 237 39.01 3.26 9.45
CA ASP A 237 39.04 3.83 8.10
C ASP A 237 40.44 3.79 7.53
N MET A 238 41.45 4.08 8.35
CA MET A 238 42.86 3.95 7.97
C MET A 238 43.25 2.52 7.61
N ASP A 239 42.86 1.55 8.42
CA ASP A 239 43.13 0.13 8.16
C ASP A 239 42.48 -0.34 6.86
N LEU A 240 41.27 0.15 6.55
CA LEU A 240 40.56 -0.14 5.31
C LEU A 240 41.27 0.50 4.11
N ILE A 241 41.57 1.80 4.17
CA ILE A 241 42.25 2.57 3.11
C ILE A 241 43.57 1.89 2.71
N ARG A 242 44.38 1.48 3.70
CA ARG A 242 45.68 0.82 3.49
C ARG A 242 45.60 -0.46 2.67
N GLU A 243 44.46 -1.16 2.67
CA GLU A 243 44.27 -2.37 1.88
C GLU A 243 43.40 -2.14 0.63
N LEU A 244 42.51 -1.13 0.61
CA LEU A 244 41.74 -0.74 -0.58
C LEU A 244 42.62 -0.21 -1.71
N VAL A 245 43.75 0.43 -1.39
CA VAL A 245 44.73 0.87 -2.41
C VAL A 245 45.27 -0.29 -3.26
N ARG A 246 45.09 -1.56 -2.87
CA ARG A 246 45.45 -2.70 -3.73
C ARG A 246 44.52 -2.88 -4.94
N TRP A 247 43.31 -2.32 -4.85
CA TRP A 247 42.23 -2.47 -5.83
C TRP A 247 42.00 -1.18 -6.61
N TYR A 248 42.13 -0.03 -5.94
CA TYR A 248 41.83 1.29 -6.49
C TYR A 248 43.01 2.25 -6.34
N GLU A 249 43.01 3.32 -7.12
CA GLU A 249 43.62 4.59 -6.72
C GLU A 249 42.62 5.30 -5.81
N VAL A 250 43.02 5.65 -4.58
CA VAL A 250 42.09 6.13 -3.55
C VAL A 250 42.44 7.56 -3.19
N ASP A 251 41.46 8.46 -3.25
CA ASP A 251 41.55 9.79 -2.65
C ASP A 251 40.66 9.84 -1.41
N VAL A 252 41.09 10.57 -0.39
CA VAL A 252 40.32 10.77 0.85
C VAL A 252 39.73 12.16 0.85
N ILE A 253 38.42 12.27 1.04
CA ILE A 253 37.67 13.53 1.00
C ILE A 253 37.15 13.84 2.40
N VAL A 254 37.46 15.04 2.90
CA VAL A 254 37.00 15.56 4.21
C VAL A 254 36.60 17.03 4.09
N LYS A 255 35.84 17.55 5.07
CA LYS A 255 35.40 18.96 5.03
C LYS A 255 36.58 19.94 5.05
N VAL A 256 37.54 19.72 5.95
CA VAL A 256 38.75 20.54 6.06
C VAL A 256 39.98 19.64 5.99
N PRO A 257 40.75 19.71 4.89
CA PRO A 257 42.04 19.00 4.78
C PRO A 257 43.01 19.60 5.79
N GLN A 258 43.20 18.94 6.92
CA GLN A 258 44.28 19.27 7.86
C GLN A 258 45.49 18.40 7.55
N VAL A 259 46.70 18.89 7.86
CA VAL A 259 47.95 18.13 7.71
C VAL A 259 47.87 16.88 8.59
N LEU A 260 47.44 15.76 8.00
CA LEU A 260 47.67 14.44 8.55
C LEU A 260 49.19 14.26 8.56
N ASN A 261 49.81 14.01 9.73
CA ASN A 261 51.26 13.88 9.84
C ASN A 261 51.80 12.91 8.77
N GLY A 262 52.72 13.43 7.95
CA GLY A 262 53.05 12.95 6.61
C GLY A 262 53.80 11.62 6.47
N ASP A 263 53.78 10.73 7.47
CA ASP A 263 54.52 9.46 7.42
C ASP A 263 53.62 8.21 7.35
N ASP A 264 52.32 8.30 7.65
CA ASP A 264 51.45 7.11 7.83
C ASP A 264 50.49 6.79 6.67
N ILE A 265 50.47 7.63 5.64
CA ILE A 265 49.55 7.55 4.51
C ILE A 265 50.36 7.43 3.21
N ARG A 266 50.85 6.23 2.88
CA ARG A 266 51.13 5.89 1.47
C ARG A 266 49.81 5.58 0.76
N VAL A 267 48.94 6.59 0.66
CA VAL A 267 47.83 6.56 -0.27
C VAL A 267 48.43 6.87 -1.64
N HIS A 268 48.04 6.10 -2.66
CA HIS A 268 48.53 6.34 -4.02
C HIS A 268 47.91 7.62 -4.63
N GLY A 269 46.89 8.21 -3.99
CA GLY A 269 46.23 9.48 -4.33
C GLY A 269 46.37 10.61 -3.26
N GLY A 270 45.53 11.64 -3.34
CA GLY A 270 45.53 12.87 -2.53
C GLY A 270 44.47 12.96 -1.41
N LEU A 271 44.68 13.91 -0.49
CA LEU A 271 43.70 14.34 0.52
C LEU A 271 43.03 15.62 0.01
N LEU A 272 41.72 15.58 -0.21
CA LEU A 272 40.96 16.66 -0.83
C LEU A 272 39.87 17.20 0.09
N SER A 273 39.55 18.48 -0.09
CA SER A 273 38.35 19.09 0.47
C SER A 273 37.11 18.67 -0.31
N ILE A 274 35.93 18.81 0.30
CA ILE A 274 34.64 18.61 -0.38
C ILE A 274 34.53 19.50 -1.63
N ASP A 275 34.99 20.75 -1.56
CA ASP A 275 34.91 21.66 -2.70
C ASP A 275 35.89 21.27 -3.82
N GLU A 276 37.10 20.83 -3.50
CA GLU A 276 38.03 20.29 -4.51
C GLU A 276 37.45 19.06 -5.19
N PHE A 277 36.85 18.13 -4.43
CA PHE A 277 36.18 16.95 -4.99
C PHE A 277 35.03 17.33 -5.92
N ARG A 278 34.18 18.32 -5.58
CA ARG A 278 33.10 18.78 -6.47
C ARG A 278 33.61 19.20 -7.85
N HIS A 279 34.79 19.81 -7.93
CA HIS A 279 35.40 20.24 -9.19
C HIS A 279 36.03 19.08 -9.98
N SER A 280 36.48 18.02 -9.31
CA SER A 280 37.15 16.86 -9.93
C SER A 280 36.29 15.59 -10.02
N ALA A 281 35.03 15.64 -9.55
CA ALA A 281 34.16 14.48 -9.37
C ALA A 281 33.99 13.60 -10.63
N ALA A 282 34.00 14.20 -11.82
CA ALA A 282 33.90 13.49 -13.09
C ALA A 282 35.05 12.51 -13.38
N GLY A 283 36.19 12.66 -12.70
CA GLY A 283 37.35 11.75 -12.82
C GLY A 283 37.25 10.49 -11.96
N TYR A 284 36.27 10.39 -11.07
CA TYR A 284 36.12 9.24 -10.18
C TYR A 284 35.22 8.18 -10.78
N HIS A 285 35.63 6.93 -10.63
CA HIS A 285 34.87 5.77 -11.08
C HIS A 285 33.94 5.26 -9.99
N ARG A 286 34.34 5.43 -8.72
CA ARG A 286 33.61 4.97 -7.53
C ARG A 286 33.63 6.05 -6.47
N VAL A 287 32.55 6.13 -5.69
CA VAL A 287 32.46 6.98 -4.49
C VAL A 287 31.95 6.13 -3.33
N LEU A 288 32.67 6.17 -2.21
CA LEU A 288 32.32 5.50 -0.96
C LEU A 288 32.13 6.57 0.12
N TYR A 289 31.04 6.53 0.86
CA TYR A 289 30.71 7.50 1.91
C TYR A 289 30.65 6.80 3.27
N SER A 290 31.28 7.35 4.31
CA SER A 290 31.03 6.89 5.68
C SER A 290 30.01 7.80 6.37
N VAL A 291 28.86 7.24 6.74
CA VAL A 291 27.73 8.00 7.32
C VAL A 291 27.46 7.55 8.75
N ALA A 292 27.48 8.49 9.69
CA ALA A 292 27.26 8.27 11.12
C ALA A 292 26.41 9.41 11.72
N ASN A 293 25.87 9.21 12.92
CA ASN A 293 25.12 10.26 13.62
C ASN A 293 26.05 11.22 14.36
N THR A 294 26.89 11.94 13.60
CA THR A 294 27.93 12.84 14.11
C THR A 294 27.90 14.21 13.43
N ASP A 295 28.43 15.24 14.08
CA ASP A 295 28.43 16.63 13.58
C ASP A 295 29.15 16.80 12.23
N GLY A 296 30.09 15.90 11.91
CA GLY A 296 30.84 15.93 10.65
C GLY A 296 30.07 15.42 9.43
N CYS A 297 28.87 14.85 9.61
CA CYS A 297 28.15 14.16 8.53
C CYS A 297 27.20 15.03 7.71
N ALA A 298 26.71 16.17 8.20
CA ALA A 298 25.74 16.98 7.44
C ALA A 298 26.23 17.37 6.02
N PRO A 299 27.48 17.84 5.81
CA PRO A 299 28.00 18.14 4.47
C PRO A 299 28.15 16.90 3.56
N ILE A 300 28.26 15.71 4.15
CA ILE A 300 28.37 14.45 3.39
C ILE A 300 27.02 14.09 2.79
N LEU A 301 25.93 14.33 3.52
CA LEU A 301 24.58 14.06 3.01
C LEU A 301 24.25 14.92 1.79
N ASP A 302 24.86 16.10 1.68
CA ASP A 302 24.76 17.00 0.52
C ASP A 302 25.51 16.46 -0.67
N LEU A 303 26.75 16.06 -0.43
CA LEU A 303 27.59 15.51 -1.46
C LEU A 303 27.03 14.20 -2.02
N LEU A 304 26.41 13.36 -1.17
CA LEU A 304 25.75 12.12 -1.60
C LEU A 304 24.62 12.38 -2.62
N ARG A 305 23.85 13.46 -2.45
CA ARG A 305 22.79 13.84 -3.41
C ARG A 305 23.33 14.37 -4.71
N GLU A 306 24.42 15.12 -4.65
CA GLU A 306 25.08 15.65 -5.84
C GLU A 306 25.80 14.54 -6.62
N PHE A 307 26.45 13.60 -5.92
CA PHE A 307 27.25 12.52 -6.47
C PHE A 307 26.89 11.18 -5.80
N PRO A 308 25.87 10.47 -6.30
CA PRO A 308 25.45 9.19 -5.75
C PRO A 308 26.60 8.18 -5.66
N GLY A 309 26.71 7.51 -4.51
CA GLY A 309 27.76 6.54 -4.22
C GLY A 309 27.28 5.47 -3.23
N VAL A 310 28.18 4.54 -2.89
CA VAL A 310 27.89 3.51 -1.90
C VAL A 310 28.12 4.10 -0.51
N ILE A 311 27.21 3.84 0.43
CA ILE A 311 27.34 4.30 1.81
C ILE A 311 27.76 3.15 2.73
N VAL A 312 28.59 3.47 3.72
CA VAL A 312 28.85 2.67 4.91
C VAL A 312 28.03 3.30 6.02
N LEU A 313 26.88 2.69 6.32
CA LEU A 313 25.98 3.16 7.35
C LEU A 313 26.49 2.68 8.71
N ARG A 314 27.14 3.58 9.46
CA ARG A 314 27.73 3.34 10.77
C ARG A 314 26.68 3.32 11.87
N ASP A 315 25.70 4.22 11.77
CA ASP A 315 24.57 4.35 12.69
C ASP A 315 23.26 4.26 11.91
N PHE A 316 22.34 3.41 12.35
CA PHE A 316 21.02 3.33 11.72
C PHE A 316 20.18 4.59 12.01
N PHE A 317 20.27 5.16 13.21
CA PHE A 317 19.50 6.35 13.58
C PHE A 317 20.28 7.63 13.28
N LEU A 318 19.83 8.39 12.28
CA LEU A 318 20.45 9.63 11.80
C LEU A 318 19.64 10.90 12.16
N ALA A 319 18.54 10.78 12.91
CA ALA A 319 17.71 11.92 13.31
C ALA A 319 18.48 13.05 14.00
N GLY A 320 19.53 12.74 14.75
CA GLY A 320 20.38 13.77 15.36
C GLY A 320 21.10 14.63 14.33
N VAL A 321 21.62 14.06 13.24
CA VAL A 321 22.25 14.82 12.15
C VAL A 321 21.21 15.64 11.39
N GLN A 322 20.04 15.07 11.12
CA GLN A 322 18.94 15.77 10.45
C GLN A 322 18.45 16.99 11.24
N GLU A 323 18.28 16.84 12.56
CA GLU A 323 17.87 17.94 13.43
C GLU A 323 18.90 19.07 13.45
N ARG A 324 20.18 18.74 13.58
CA ARG A 324 21.25 19.74 13.57
C ARG A 324 21.35 20.45 12.21
N ASP A 325 21.21 19.71 11.12
CA ASP A 325 21.18 20.29 9.76
C ASP A 325 20.04 21.32 9.62
N GLU A 326 18.84 20.96 10.07
CA GLU A 326 17.69 21.88 10.08
C GLU A 326 17.93 23.12 10.98
N ALA A 327 18.55 22.93 12.16
CA ALA A 327 18.87 24.02 13.10
C ALA A 327 19.87 25.04 12.53
N THR A 328 20.76 24.64 11.61
CA THR A 328 21.66 25.56 10.91
C THR A 328 20.96 26.47 9.90
N ARG A 329 19.66 26.25 9.64
CA ARG A 329 18.80 26.98 8.68
C ARG A 329 19.27 26.94 7.22
N LEU A 330 20.24 26.10 6.88
CA LEU A 330 20.61 25.87 5.47
C LEU A 330 19.46 25.15 4.74
N ARG A 331 18.69 24.34 5.47
CA ARG A 331 17.57 23.55 4.95
C ARG A 331 16.39 23.56 5.90
N PRO A 332 15.46 24.49 5.74
CA PRO A 332 14.28 24.51 6.57
C PRO A 332 13.48 23.22 6.38
N HIS A 333 13.03 22.63 7.49
CA HIS A 333 12.13 21.48 7.55
C HIS A 333 12.66 20.14 7.00
N ALA A 334 13.96 20.00 6.71
CA ALA A 334 14.51 18.75 6.19
C ALA A 334 14.26 17.57 7.13
N TRP A 335 14.38 17.76 8.44
CA TRP A 335 14.09 16.71 9.41
C TRP A 335 12.59 16.42 9.50
N THR A 336 11.73 17.45 9.46
CA THR A 336 10.27 17.24 9.43
C THR A 336 9.84 16.42 8.22
N ARG A 337 10.38 16.74 7.03
CA ARG A 337 10.10 16.01 5.79
C ARG A 337 10.60 14.57 5.87
N ALA A 338 11.82 14.35 6.39
CA ALA A 338 12.36 13.02 6.59
C ALA A 338 11.49 12.17 7.54
N LEU A 339 10.97 12.75 8.62
CA LEU A 339 10.04 12.08 9.53
C LEU A 339 8.70 11.77 8.84
N ALA A 340 8.10 12.75 8.16
CA ALA A 340 6.82 12.58 7.48
C ALA A 340 6.89 11.49 6.41
N LEU A 341 7.90 11.51 5.55
CA LEU A 341 8.06 10.56 4.45
C LEU A 341 8.38 9.14 4.94
N ALA A 342 9.15 8.99 6.03
CA ALA A 342 9.56 7.69 6.52
C ALA A 342 8.58 7.06 7.53
N HIS A 343 7.89 7.88 8.32
CA HIS A 343 7.17 7.45 9.52
C HIS A 343 5.78 8.09 9.66
N GLY A 344 5.37 8.93 8.71
CA GLY A 344 4.06 9.56 8.69
C GLY A 344 3.84 10.64 9.74
N TYR A 345 2.58 11.05 9.86
CA TYR A 345 2.15 12.08 10.80
C TYR A 345 2.34 11.75 12.29
N PRO A 346 2.32 10.48 12.77
CA PRO A 346 2.66 10.18 14.16
C PRO A 346 4.04 10.71 14.58
N ALA A 347 5.05 10.56 13.71
CA ALA A 347 6.40 11.01 14.00
C ALA A 347 6.52 12.55 14.01
N VAL A 348 5.81 13.22 13.10
CA VAL A 348 5.75 14.69 13.06
C VAL A 348 5.03 15.23 14.30
N ALA A 349 3.90 14.62 14.68
CA ALA A 349 3.15 14.98 15.88
C ALA A 349 3.97 14.74 17.15
N GLU A 350 4.73 13.64 17.23
CA GLU A 350 5.59 13.34 18.37
C GLU A 350 6.68 14.40 18.54
N ARG A 351 7.36 14.78 17.44
CA ARG A 351 8.33 15.89 17.43
C ARG A 351 7.73 17.18 18.01
N HIS A 352 6.46 17.47 17.70
CA HIS A 352 5.78 18.66 18.21
C HIS A 352 5.35 18.52 19.68
N ARG A 353 4.92 17.34 20.13
CA ARG A 353 4.42 17.11 21.50
C ARG A 353 5.52 16.98 22.55
N SER A 354 6.54 16.15 22.30
CA SER A 354 7.59 15.81 23.29
C SER A 354 8.89 16.61 23.09
N GLY A 355 8.92 17.50 22.10
CA GLY A 355 10.12 18.23 21.70
C GLY A 355 11.13 17.35 20.95
N THR A 356 12.32 17.89 20.72
CA THR A 356 13.33 17.30 19.85
C THR A 356 13.86 15.94 20.36
N THR A 357 14.04 15.77 21.66
CA THR A 357 14.76 14.62 22.24
C THR A 357 14.01 13.30 22.09
N GLY A 358 12.67 13.30 22.25
CA GLY A 358 11.85 12.09 22.12
C GLY A 358 11.86 11.54 20.69
N ALA A 359 11.69 12.41 19.70
CA ALA A 359 11.68 12.03 18.30
C ALA A 359 13.04 11.52 17.79
N ILE A 360 14.16 12.08 18.26
CA ILE A 360 15.51 11.65 17.87
C ILE A 360 15.78 10.19 18.28
N ALA A 361 15.29 9.76 19.45
CA ALA A 361 15.47 8.40 19.94
C ALA A 361 14.50 7.40 19.30
N ALA A 362 13.29 7.86 18.97
CA ALA A 362 12.22 6.99 18.46
C ALA A 362 12.30 6.70 16.97
N TYR A 363 12.80 7.63 16.15
CA TYR A 363 12.71 7.55 14.69
C TYR A 363 14.09 7.63 14.01
N PRO A 364 14.42 6.70 13.09
CA PRO A 364 15.70 6.70 12.39
C PRO A 364 16.01 7.95 11.56
N ALA A 365 15.02 8.48 10.83
CA ALA A 365 15.17 9.61 9.90
C ALA A 365 16.35 9.48 8.90
N ASN A 366 16.67 8.25 8.48
CA ASN A 366 17.74 7.96 7.53
C ASN A 366 17.24 7.76 6.08
N LEU A 367 15.92 7.72 5.86
CA LEU A 367 15.32 7.37 4.56
C LEU A 367 15.86 8.18 3.37
N PRO A 368 16.00 9.53 3.45
CA PRO A 368 16.59 10.29 2.34
C PRO A 368 18.01 9.79 1.98
N VAL A 369 18.83 9.52 3.00
CA VAL A 369 20.21 9.02 2.82
C VAL A 369 20.22 7.65 2.15
N LEU A 370 19.27 6.78 2.49
CA LEU A 370 19.15 5.46 1.87
C LEU A 370 18.72 5.55 0.41
N GLN A 371 17.81 6.48 0.08
CA GLN A 371 17.30 6.68 -1.28
C GLN A 371 18.33 7.34 -2.21
N ASP A 372 19.22 8.16 -1.66
CA ASP A 372 20.31 8.81 -2.42
C ASP A 372 21.52 7.86 -2.64
N ALA A 373 21.58 6.73 -1.93
CA ALA A 373 22.70 5.79 -2.00
C ALA A 373 22.56 4.79 -3.17
N LEU A 374 23.68 4.48 -3.83
CA LEU A 374 23.75 3.41 -4.85
C LEU A 374 23.78 2.01 -4.24
N GLY A 375 24.20 1.90 -2.99
CA GLY A 375 24.33 0.66 -2.26
C GLY A 375 24.61 0.94 -0.79
N VAL A 376 24.20 0.03 0.08
CA VAL A 376 24.32 0.19 1.53
C VAL A 376 25.16 -0.94 2.10
N ILE A 377 26.24 -0.57 2.78
CA ILE A 377 27.07 -1.46 3.57
C ILE A 377 26.78 -1.18 5.05
N VAL A 378 26.41 -2.22 5.79
CA VAL A 378 26.23 -2.15 7.25
C VAL A 378 27.27 -3.02 7.95
N GLN A 379 27.53 -2.71 9.21
CA GLN A 379 28.58 -3.36 9.99
C GLN A 379 28.04 -4.39 11.01
N ASP A 380 26.73 -4.40 11.21
CA ASP A 380 26.03 -5.24 12.18
C ASP A 380 24.70 -5.80 11.62
N ARG A 381 24.23 -6.91 12.19
CA ARG A 381 22.97 -7.57 11.75
C ARG A 381 21.72 -6.85 12.22
N ARG A 382 21.81 -6.03 13.27
CA ARG A 382 20.66 -5.30 13.81
C ARG A 382 20.23 -4.21 12.84
N SER A 383 21.16 -3.55 12.16
CA SER A 383 20.87 -2.59 11.08
C SER A 383 20.06 -3.23 9.95
N LEU A 384 20.33 -4.50 9.59
CA LEU A 384 19.50 -5.24 8.62
C LEU A 384 18.08 -5.49 9.14
N ALA A 385 17.95 -5.96 10.39
CA ALA A 385 16.65 -6.19 11.01
C ALA A 385 15.83 -4.90 11.18
N LEU A 386 16.49 -3.79 11.52
CA LEU A 386 15.88 -2.46 11.60
C LEU A 386 15.44 -1.97 10.22
N ALA A 387 16.22 -2.21 9.16
CA ALA A 387 15.81 -1.89 7.80
C ALA A 387 14.52 -2.63 7.41
N ASP A 388 14.43 -3.93 7.69
CA ASP A 388 13.23 -4.71 7.40
C ASP A 388 12.03 -4.31 8.27
N HIS A 389 12.26 -3.94 9.53
CA HIS A 389 11.22 -3.46 10.43
C HIS A 389 10.63 -2.12 10.00
N TRP A 390 11.49 -1.14 9.68
CA TRP A 390 11.05 0.23 9.39
C TRP A 390 10.63 0.44 7.94
N TYR A 391 11.21 -0.28 6.99
CA TYR A 391 11.00 -0.06 5.56
C TYR A 391 10.37 -1.24 4.84
N GLY A 392 10.03 -2.30 5.58
CA GLY A 392 9.32 -3.47 5.07
C GLY A 392 10.24 -4.66 4.81
N THR A 393 9.66 -5.85 4.93
CA THR A 393 10.38 -7.13 4.84
C THR A 393 11.07 -7.29 3.49
N GLY A 394 12.38 -7.56 3.53
CA GLY A 394 13.19 -7.81 2.34
C GLY A 394 13.97 -6.58 1.87
N THR A 395 13.79 -5.41 2.51
CA THR A 395 14.60 -4.21 2.27
C THR A 395 16.09 -4.49 2.42
N SER A 396 16.46 -5.30 3.43
CA SER A 396 17.85 -5.59 3.76
C SER A 396 18.54 -6.56 2.78
N ARG A 397 17.81 -7.18 1.83
CA ARG A 397 18.34 -8.21 0.92
C ARG A 397 19.45 -7.70 -0.01
N ASP A 398 19.35 -6.44 -0.40
CA ASP A 398 20.30 -5.79 -1.30
C ASP A 398 21.42 -5.05 -0.56
N TRP A 399 21.50 -5.21 0.77
CA TRP A 399 22.52 -4.59 1.59
C TRP A 399 23.65 -5.57 1.88
N GLU A 400 24.87 -5.06 2.02
CA GLU A 400 26.04 -5.87 2.31
C GLU A 400 26.45 -5.75 3.78
N LEU A 401 26.53 -6.89 4.47
CA LEU A 401 27.02 -6.95 5.84
C LEU A 401 28.53 -7.18 5.85
N ILE A 402 29.31 -6.13 6.01
CA ILE A 402 30.77 -6.20 6.08
C ILE A 402 31.24 -5.80 7.48
N ALA A 403 31.85 -6.75 8.18
CA ALA A 403 32.36 -6.51 9.52
C ALA A 403 33.39 -5.36 9.53
N PRO A 404 33.41 -4.55 10.60
CA PRO A 404 34.39 -3.47 10.75
C PRO A 404 35.81 -4.04 10.72
N VAL A 405 36.77 -3.35 10.10
CA VAL A 405 38.13 -3.87 9.95
C VAL A 405 39.07 -3.40 11.06
N ARG A 406 39.97 -4.27 11.49
CA ARG A 406 41.02 -3.92 12.45
C ARG A 406 42.24 -4.81 12.34
N TRP A 407 43.44 -4.22 12.31
CA TRP A 407 44.68 -4.97 12.48
C TRP A 407 44.80 -5.53 13.89
N GLN A 408 45.42 -6.71 14.00
CA GLN A 408 45.89 -7.18 15.28
C GLN A 408 47.09 -6.34 15.72
N GLU A 409 47.04 -5.80 16.92
CA GLU A 409 48.10 -4.97 17.46
C GLU A 409 49.28 -5.85 17.90
N ARG A 410 50.39 -5.78 17.15
CA ARG A 410 51.61 -6.58 17.41
C ARG A 410 52.88 -5.75 17.48
N SER A 411 52.78 -4.42 17.36
CA SER A 411 53.94 -3.56 17.12
C SER A 411 54.73 -3.20 18.38
N VAL A 412 54.05 -3.13 19.54
CA VAL A 412 54.66 -2.79 20.84
C VAL A 412 54.38 -3.93 21.83
N GLY A 413 55.41 -4.42 22.51
CA GLY A 413 55.24 -5.40 23.59
C GLY A 413 54.67 -4.74 24.86
N ARG A 414 53.82 -5.46 25.62
CA ARG A 414 53.19 -4.96 26.87
C ARG A 414 54.16 -4.31 27.84
N SER A 415 55.37 -4.86 28.00
CA SER A 415 56.41 -4.28 28.86
C SER A 415 56.90 -2.91 28.39
N ALA A 416 57.02 -2.70 27.07
CA ALA A 416 57.43 -1.42 26.49
C ALA A 416 56.32 -0.37 26.61
N ALA A 417 55.06 -0.77 26.38
CA ALA A 417 53.90 0.11 26.58
C ALA A 417 53.77 0.54 28.04
N ARG A 418 53.93 -0.38 29.00
CA ARG A 418 53.93 -0.07 30.45
C ARG A 418 55.06 0.88 30.84
N ALA A 419 56.28 0.65 30.32
CA ALA A 419 57.41 1.54 30.57
C ALA A 419 57.15 2.96 30.03
N ALA A 420 56.57 3.10 28.84
CA ALA A 420 56.21 4.39 28.24
C ALA A 420 55.13 5.14 29.06
N LEU A 421 54.26 4.41 29.75
CA LEU A 421 53.19 4.95 30.60
C LEU A 421 53.59 5.11 32.07
N GLY A 422 54.82 4.71 32.46
CA GLY A 422 55.28 4.75 33.85
C GLY A 422 54.55 3.75 34.77
N LEU A 423 54.03 2.64 34.22
CA LEU A 423 53.33 1.60 34.97
C LEU A 423 54.33 0.53 35.46
N ASP A 424 54.10 0.00 36.67
CA ASP A 424 54.84 -1.17 37.17
C ASP A 424 54.64 -2.38 36.22
N PRO A 425 55.71 -3.06 35.77
CA PRO A 425 55.61 -4.27 34.96
C PRO A 425 54.67 -5.34 35.54
N GLY A 426 54.56 -5.44 36.87
CA GLY A 426 53.72 -6.42 37.57
C GLY A 426 52.30 -5.93 37.89
N ALA A 427 51.96 -4.68 37.57
CA ALA A 427 50.64 -4.13 37.90
C ALA A 427 49.50 -4.83 37.15
N LEU A 428 48.35 -4.95 37.81
CA LEU A 428 47.07 -5.30 37.21
C LEU A 428 46.38 -4.02 36.73
N VAL A 429 46.29 -3.84 35.42
CA VAL A 429 45.71 -2.64 34.79
C VAL A 429 44.32 -2.97 34.26
N VAL A 430 43.29 -2.39 34.89
CA VAL A 430 41.90 -2.44 34.41
C VAL A 430 41.58 -1.12 33.72
N SER A 431 41.16 -1.15 32.46
CA SER A 431 40.90 0.06 31.69
C SER A 431 39.50 0.11 31.11
N ALA A 432 38.91 1.30 31.11
CA ALA A 432 37.75 1.65 30.29
C ALA A 432 38.14 2.76 29.33
N PHE A 433 37.91 2.53 28.04
CA PHE A 433 38.24 3.47 26.97
C PHE A 433 37.00 4.24 26.57
N ALA A 434 37.10 5.57 26.51
CA ALA A 434 36.01 6.45 26.12
C ALA A 434 35.66 6.24 24.63
N GLY A 435 34.40 5.88 24.36
CA GLY A 435 33.76 5.97 23.06
C GLY A 435 33.11 7.34 22.85
N ALA A 436 32.59 7.59 21.65
CA ALA A 436 31.84 8.80 21.35
C ALA A 436 30.40 8.71 21.89
N GLY A 437 30.15 9.23 23.10
CA GLY A 437 28.83 9.57 23.64
C GLY A 437 28.21 8.57 24.64
N ASP A 438 27.50 9.11 25.65
CA ASP A 438 26.71 8.44 26.72
C ASP A 438 27.42 7.45 27.67
N ASP A 439 28.75 7.37 27.62
CA ASP A 439 29.57 6.51 28.48
C ASP A 439 29.56 6.88 29.98
N GLY A 440 29.05 8.06 30.33
CA GLY A 440 29.22 8.63 31.66
C GLY A 440 28.52 7.83 32.77
N GLU A 441 27.32 7.29 32.52
CA GLU A 441 26.58 6.51 33.52
C GLU A 441 27.15 5.10 33.70
N LEU A 442 27.60 4.49 32.60
CA LEU A 442 28.26 3.17 32.63
C LEU A 442 29.66 3.24 33.24
N ALA A 443 30.40 4.33 32.98
CA ALA A 443 31.67 4.61 33.66
C ALA A 443 31.49 4.83 35.17
N LEU A 444 30.41 5.50 35.58
CA LEU A 444 30.04 5.62 37.00
C LEU A 444 29.70 4.25 37.61
N ARG A 445 29.02 3.36 36.87
CA ARG A 445 28.72 2.00 37.31
C ARG A 445 29.99 1.15 37.46
N LEU A 446 30.95 1.27 36.55
CA LEU A 446 32.27 0.65 36.68
C LEU A 446 33.03 1.17 37.91
N LEU A 447 33.02 2.48 38.15
CA LEU A 447 33.63 3.05 39.35
C LEU A 447 32.96 2.52 40.63
N ALA A 448 31.63 2.36 40.64
CA ALA A 448 30.90 1.78 41.77
C ALA A 448 31.31 0.32 42.01
N ALA A 449 31.36 -0.50 40.96
CA ALA A 449 31.82 -1.89 41.02
C ALA A 449 33.28 -2.00 41.51
N TRP A 450 34.16 -1.12 41.04
CA TRP A 450 35.54 -1.06 41.52
C TRP A 450 35.63 -0.78 43.02
N ARG A 451 34.86 0.20 43.52
CA ARG A 451 34.86 0.60 44.95
C ARG A 451 34.48 -0.54 45.89
N VAL A 452 33.58 -1.43 45.47
CA VAL A 452 33.14 -2.57 46.29
C VAL A 452 34.03 -3.81 46.08
N SER A 453 34.86 -3.82 45.03
CA SER A 453 35.81 -4.89 44.75
C SER A 453 37.04 -4.83 45.67
N PRO A 454 37.60 -5.98 46.09
CA PRO A 454 38.87 -6.04 46.81
C PRO A 454 40.05 -5.44 46.02
N LEU A 455 39.94 -5.33 44.68
CA LEU A 455 40.94 -4.71 43.81
C LEU A 455 41.19 -3.24 44.13
N SER A 456 40.20 -2.52 44.67
CA SER A 456 40.33 -1.10 45.03
C SER A 456 41.30 -0.81 46.18
N ARG A 457 41.74 -1.85 46.90
CA ARG A 457 42.70 -1.79 48.02
C ARG A 457 43.98 -2.57 47.73
N GLN A 458 44.06 -3.24 46.58
CA GLN A 458 45.19 -4.08 46.25
C GLN A 458 46.36 -3.24 45.74
N GLU A 459 47.51 -3.39 46.37
CA GLU A 459 48.75 -2.77 45.93
C GLU A 459 49.16 -3.35 44.57
N GLY A 460 49.44 -2.47 43.60
CA GLY A 460 49.71 -2.86 42.21
C GLY A 460 48.48 -3.08 41.34
N ALA A 461 47.25 -2.79 41.78
CA ALA A 461 46.06 -2.75 40.93
C ALA A 461 45.58 -1.31 40.68
N CYS A 462 45.21 -0.99 39.43
CA CYS A 462 44.62 0.30 39.09
C CYS A 462 43.48 0.21 38.08
N LEU A 463 42.52 1.13 38.21
CA LEU A 463 41.45 1.39 37.25
C LEU A 463 41.76 2.67 36.47
N VAL A 464 41.73 2.61 35.14
CA VAL A 464 42.07 3.73 34.28
C VAL A 464 40.91 4.04 33.33
N PHE A 465 40.44 5.28 33.37
CA PHE A 465 39.53 5.83 32.36
C PHE A 465 40.38 6.54 31.29
N VAL A 466 40.50 5.91 30.14
CA VAL A 466 41.37 6.32 29.02
C VAL A 466 40.57 7.13 28.02
N GLY A 467 41.02 8.34 27.70
CA GLY A 467 40.38 9.26 26.76
C GLY A 467 39.59 10.40 27.42
N ALA A 468 39.16 11.36 26.60
CA ALA A 468 38.47 12.56 27.07
C ALA A 468 36.95 12.38 27.12
N GLN A 469 36.40 12.45 28.32
CA GLN A 469 34.97 12.44 28.58
C GLN A 469 34.42 13.87 28.34
N THR A 470 33.63 14.08 27.29
CA THR A 470 33.23 15.42 26.80
C THR A 470 31.89 15.95 27.32
N ASP A 471 31.10 15.12 28.00
CA ASP A 471 29.70 15.44 28.34
C ASP A 471 29.53 15.90 29.81
N GLU A 472 28.34 16.40 30.19
CA GLU A 472 28.04 16.84 31.57
C GLU A 472 28.26 15.71 32.60
N CYS A 473 28.04 14.45 32.20
CA CYS A 473 28.35 13.26 32.98
C CYS A 473 29.85 13.07 33.26
N ALA A 474 30.75 13.61 32.43
CA ALA A 474 32.19 13.64 32.71
C ALA A 474 32.51 14.44 33.98
N GLY A 475 31.75 15.50 34.25
CA GLY A 475 31.86 16.28 35.48
C GLY A 475 31.35 15.52 36.71
N ARG A 476 30.34 14.66 36.55
CA ARG A 476 29.87 13.74 37.61
C ARG A 476 30.89 12.65 37.90
N LEU A 477 31.45 12.01 36.87
CA LEU A 477 32.50 11.00 37.01
C LEU A 477 33.76 11.56 37.68
N ARG A 478 34.24 12.73 37.24
CA ARG A 478 35.40 13.39 37.88
C ARG A 478 35.13 13.68 39.36
N ARG A 479 33.95 14.20 39.70
CA ARG A 479 33.56 14.42 41.11
C ARG A 479 33.52 13.11 41.90
N ALA A 480 32.94 12.05 41.33
CA ALA A 480 32.85 10.74 41.97
C ALA A 480 34.23 10.11 42.22
N VAL A 481 35.17 10.24 41.27
CA VAL A 481 36.56 9.78 41.44
C VAL A 481 37.28 10.58 42.52
N LEU A 482 37.13 11.91 42.53
CA LEU A 482 37.75 12.78 43.53
C LEU A 482 37.25 12.50 44.96
N GLN A 483 35.99 12.08 45.11
CA GLN A 483 35.36 11.73 46.38
C GLN A 483 35.55 10.26 46.78
N ALA A 484 36.13 9.41 45.92
CA ALA A 484 36.30 7.99 46.21
C ALA A 484 37.47 7.76 47.18
N SER A 485 37.24 6.92 48.19
CA SER A 485 38.30 6.48 49.13
C SER A 485 39.43 5.69 48.46
N CYS A 486 39.18 5.16 47.26
CA CYS A 486 40.14 4.42 46.44
C CYS A 486 40.82 5.28 45.36
N ARG A 487 40.77 6.61 45.45
CA ARG A 487 41.32 7.52 44.42
C ARG A 487 42.78 7.23 44.05
N ALA A 488 43.60 6.76 44.99
CA ALA A 488 44.99 6.39 44.73
C ALA A 488 45.15 5.26 43.69
N HIS A 489 44.09 4.48 43.47
CA HIS A 489 44.03 3.35 42.52
C HIS A 489 43.18 3.67 41.28
N VAL A 490 42.76 4.92 41.06
CA VAL A 490 41.92 5.31 39.92
C VAL A 490 42.56 6.47 39.17
N MET A 491 42.75 6.30 37.86
CA MET A 491 43.36 7.29 36.97
C MET A 491 42.38 7.73 35.87
N MET A 492 42.49 8.99 35.45
CA MET A 492 41.78 9.53 34.29
C MET A 492 42.79 10.24 33.39
N THR A 493 42.94 9.80 32.13
CA THR A 493 44.01 10.31 31.26
C THR A 493 43.68 11.65 30.63
N GLY A 494 42.39 11.97 30.42
CA GLY A 494 41.97 13.13 29.64
C GLY A 494 42.23 12.93 28.14
N ARG A 495 42.36 14.04 27.38
CA ARG A 495 42.71 13.98 25.95
C ARG A 495 44.15 13.47 25.81
N ILE A 496 44.32 12.42 25.02
CA ILE A 496 45.60 11.76 24.76
C ILE A 496 45.80 11.60 23.26
N THR A 497 47.05 11.45 22.83
CA THR A 497 47.42 11.14 21.45
C THR A 497 47.09 9.69 21.08
N SER A 498 47.02 9.37 19.79
CA SER A 498 46.77 8.00 19.33
C SER A 498 47.88 7.02 19.73
N GLY A 499 49.13 7.50 19.79
CA GLY A 499 50.26 6.72 20.31
C GLY A 499 50.12 6.38 21.79
N GLU A 500 49.68 7.34 22.62
CA GLU A 500 49.38 7.10 24.03
C GLU A 500 48.17 6.18 24.21
N TYR A 501 47.11 6.35 23.41
CA TYR A 501 45.93 5.49 23.41
C TYR A 501 46.31 4.03 23.10
N ARG A 502 47.16 3.83 22.08
CA ARG A 502 47.72 2.51 21.72
C ARG A 502 48.53 1.90 22.85
N ASN A 503 49.37 2.69 23.53
CA ASN A 503 50.12 2.21 24.69
C ASN A 503 49.17 1.76 25.81
N TRP A 504 48.08 2.51 26.07
CA TRP A 504 47.09 2.13 27.08
C TRP A 504 46.36 0.83 26.72
N LEU A 505 45.96 0.66 25.44
CA LEU A 505 45.36 -0.59 24.95
C LEU A 505 46.25 -1.81 25.22
N VAL A 506 47.52 -1.73 24.83
CA VAL A 506 48.49 -2.84 24.97
C VAL A 506 48.86 -3.08 26.44
N ALA A 507 48.94 -2.04 27.27
CA ALA A 507 49.29 -2.13 28.68
C ALA A 507 48.20 -2.77 29.55
N THR A 508 46.94 -2.75 29.09
CA THR A 508 45.75 -3.21 29.81
C THR A 508 45.72 -4.73 29.95
N ASP A 509 45.35 -5.22 31.14
CA ASP A 509 45.09 -6.65 31.41
C ASP A 509 43.61 -6.99 31.22
N ILE A 510 42.73 -6.16 31.77
CA ILE A 510 41.28 -6.32 31.71
C ILE A 510 40.68 -5.03 31.14
N ALA A 511 40.00 -5.13 30.00
CA ALA A 511 39.28 -4.00 29.42
C ALA A 511 37.80 -4.12 29.77
N VAL A 512 37.15 -3.03 30.16
CA VAL A 512 35.70 -2.99 30.40
C VAL A 512 35.04 -2.03 29.42
N GLN A 513 34.17 -2.57 28.58
CA GLN A 513 33.45 -1.83 27.53
C GLN A 513 31.96 -2.14 27.61
N LEU A 514 31.23 -1.28 28.33
CA LEU A 514 29.78 -1.41 28.51
C LEU A 514 29.06 -0.48 27.55
N GLN A 515 27.90 -0.89 27.07
CA GLN A 515 27.09 -0.15 26.09
C GLN A 515 25.65 0.01 26.57
N SER A 516 25.04 1.16 26.27
CA SER A 516 23.61 1.37 26.55
C SER A 516 22.74 0.58 25.57
N PHE A 517 21.59 0.10 26.03
CA PHE A 517 20.62 -0.57 25.17
C PHE A 517 20.24 0.35 24.00
N GLY A 518 20.34 -0.16 22.78
CA GLY A 518 20.01 0.60 21.58
C GLY A 518 21.17 1.30 20.89
N SER A 519 22.36 1.43 21.51
CA SER A 519 23.50 2.16 20.96
C SER A 519 24.51 1.26 20.22
N ALA A 520 24.89 1.63 18.98
CA ALA A 520 26.04 1.03 18.29
C ALA A 520 27.38 1.69 18.67
N LYS A 521 27.32 2.77 19.47
CA LYS A 521 28.50 3.51 19.94
C LYS A 521 29.34 2.61 20.86
N GLY A 522 30.66 2.63 20.70
CA GLY A 522 31.60 1.84 21.49
C GLY A 522 32.07 0.51 20.86
N ASN A 523 31.46 0.07 19.75
CA ASN A 523 31.91 -1.14 19.02
C ASN A 523 33.39 -1.06 18.59
N GLU A 524 33.86 0.14 18.22
CA GLU A 524 35.26 0.38 17.86
C GLU A 524 36.21 0.16 19.05
N ALA A 525 35.85 0.66 20.24
CA ALA A 525 36.65 0.48 21.46
C ALA A 525 36.70 -1.00 21.90
N ILE A 526 35.62 -1.77 21.69
CA ILE A 526 35.61 -3.22 21.92
C ILE A 526 36.63 -3.91 20.99
N LEU A 527 36.59 -3.61 19.69
CA LEU A 527 37.51 -4.20 18.71
C LEU A 527 38.96 -3.79 18.97
N ASP A 528 39.20 -2.56 19.43
CA ASP A 528 40.50 -2.10 19.90
C ASP A 528 41.05 -2.98 21.02
N CYS A 529 40.25 -3.20 22.07
CA CYS A 529 40.63 -4.02 23.21
C CYS A 529 40.93 -5.47 22.79
N LEU A 530 40.07 -6.05 21.93
CA LEU A 530 40.26 -7.41 21.41
C LEU A 530 41.52 -7.49 20.52
N SER A 531 41.78 -6.48 19.69
CA SER A 531 42.94 -6.44 18.80
C SER A 531 44.26 -6.29 19.57
N ALA A 532 44.24 -5.56 20.69
CA ALA A 532 45.36 -5.35 21.61
C ALA A 532 45.65 -6.55 22.52
N GLY A 533 44.75 -7.54 22.56
CA GLY A 533 44.89 -8.69 23.43
C GLY A 533 44.69 -8.37 24.91
N ALA A 534 43.70 -7.52 25.21
CA ALA A 534 43.16 -7.36 26.56
C ALA A 534 42.02 -8.38 26.80
N ALA A 535 41.88 -8.87 28.03
CA ALA A 535 40.70 -9.67 28.39
C ALA A 535 39.50 -8.71 28.54
N THR A 536 38.58 -8.72 27.57
CA THR A 536 37.50 -7.74 27.49
C THR A 536 36.23 -8.22 28.20
N VAL A 537 35.63 -7.36 29.01
CA VAL A 537 34.32 -7.51 29.65
C VAL A 537 33.32 -6.59 28.96
N VAL A 538 32.17 -7.14 28.55
CA VAL A 538 31.10 -6.41 27.87
C VAL A 538 29.74 -6.75 28.50
N ASN A 539 28.72 -5.94 28.25
CA ASN A 539 27.33 -6.33 28.52
C ASN A 539 26.67 -6.89 27.25
N ALA A 540 25.70 -7.78 27.43
CA ALA A 540 25.02 -8.51 26.37
C ALA A 540 23.98 -7.62 25.68
N VAL A 541 24.45 -6.65 24.89
CA VAL A 541 23.60 -5.80 24.04
C VAL A 541 23.69 -6.18 22.57
N ASP A 542 22.59 -5.96 21.84
CA ASP A 542 22.51 -6.20 20.40
C ASP A 542 23.25 -5.11 19.60
N GLY A 543 24.43 -5.45 19.03
CA GLY A 543 25.18 -4.51 18.19
C GLY A 543 26.51 -5.04 17.64
N LEU A 544 27.17 -5.95 18.35
CA LEU A 544 28.27 -6.75 17.83
C LEU A 544 27.80 -8.20 17.87
N VAL A 545 27.95 -8.94 16.76
CA VAL A 545 27.49 -10.35 16.67
C VAL A 545 27.92 -11.10 17.92
N ALA A 546 26.93 -11.62 18.67
CA ALA A 546 27.07 -12.31 19.94
C ALA A 546 28.48 -12.89 20.09
N LEU A 547 29.33 -12.18 20.83
CA LEU A 547 30.70 -12.62 21.08
C LEU A 547 30.63 -13.94 21.84
N ASP A 548 31.40 -14.93 21.44
CA ASP A 548 31.54 -16.13 22.27
C ASP A 548 32.09 -15.72 23.65
N ASP A 549 31.63 -16.34 24.73
CA ASP A 549 32.18 -16.14 26.09
C ASP A 549 33.68 -16.44 26.16
N GLN A 550 34.19 -17.21 25.19
CA GLN A 550 35.62 -17.42 25.00
C GLN A 550 36.34 -16.19 24.41
N VAL A 551 35.66 -15.32 23.65
CA VAL A 551 36.25 -14.10 23.04
C VAL A 551 36.21 -12.91 24.00
N ALA A 552 35.08 -12.70 24.67
CA ALA A 552 34.89 -11.64 25.67
C ALA A 552 33.93 -12.15 26.75
N LEU A 553 34.12 -11.71 27.99
CA LEU A 553 33.20 -12.06 29.08
C LEU A 553 31.93 -11.23 28.94
N GLN A 554 30.82 -11.87 28.59
CA GLN A 554 29.52 -11.20 28.52
C GLN A 554 28.78 -11.24 29.86
N LEU A 555 28.30 -10.08 30.28
CA LEU A 555 27.42 -9.91 31.42
C LEU A 555 25.99 -9.53 30.94
N PRO A 556 24.91 -9.75 31.73
CA PRO A 556 23.55 -9.38 31.33
C PRO A 556 23.38 -7.89 30.96
N VAL A 557 22.30 -7.47 30.32
CA VAL A 557 22.07 -6.02 30.03
C VAL A 557 21.98 -5.21 31.34
N ASP A 558 21.19 -5.71 32.29
CA ASP A 558 20.96 -5.08 33.59
C ASP A 558 22.02 -5.49 34.63
N ILE A 559 23.29 -5.24 34.34
CA ILE A 559 24.40 -5.64 35.24
C ILE A 559 24.32 -4.88 36.56
N SER A 560 24.28 -5.61 37.67
CA SER A 560 24.51 -5.06 39.01
C SER A 560 25.99 -4.73 39.24
N GLN A 561 26.26 -3.77 40.14
CA GLN A 561 27.64 -3.43 40.50
C GLN A 561 28.39 -4.63 41.12
N GLU A 562 27.69 -5.53 41.81
CA GLU A 562 28.25 -6.75 42.42
C GLU A 562 28.68 -7.77 41.36
N GLN A 563 27.86 -7.99 40.32
CA GLN A 563 28.21 -8.87 39.21
C GLN A 563 29.43 -8.36 38.44
N LEU A 564 29.49 -7.05 38.16
CA LEU A 564 30.63 -6.44 37.50
C LEU A 564 31.89 -6.52 38.38
N ALA A 565 31.76 -6.30 39.70
CA ALA A 565 32.88 -6.44 40.63
C ALA A 565 33.41 -7.88 40.67
N GLN A 566 32.52 -8.88 40.71
CA GLN A 566 32.91 -10.29 40.70
C GLN A 566 33.63 -10.67 39.42
N ALA A 567 33.14 -10.22 38.25
CA ALA A 567 33.78 -10.46 36.96
C ALA A 567 35.22 -9.92 36.93
N LEU A 568 35.45 -8.73 37.48
CA LEU A 568 36.80 -8.15 37.60
C LEU A 568 37.70 -8.98 38.52
N VAL A 569 37.18 -9.45 39.65
CA VAL A 569 37.93 -10.28 40.60
C VAL A 569 38.30 -11.62 39.97
N ASP A 570 37.34 -12.31 39.36
CA ASP A 570 37.55 -13.61 38.71
C ASP A 570 38.62 -13.51 37.63
N LEU A 571 38.50 -12.49 36.77
CA LEU A 571 39.48 -12.25 35.72
C LEU A 571 40.82 -11.80 36.28
N SER A 572 40.91 -11.16 37.44
CA SER A 572 42.20 -10.75 38.02
C SER A 572 43.05 -11.92 38.50
N ILE A 573 42.41 -12.95 39.10
CA ILE A 573 43.08 -14.11 39.68
C ILE A 573 43.32 -15.23 38.65
N ASP A 574 42.49 -15.33 37.62
CA ASP A 574 42.58 -16.38 36.60
C ASP A 574 43.37 -15.95 35.37
N GLY A 575 44.71 -15.99 35.50
CA GLY A 575 45.61 -15.69 34.38
C GLY A 575 45.52 -16.67 33.21
N ALA A 576 45.05 -17.90 33.44
CA ALA A 576 44.87 -18.89 32.37
C ALA A 576 43.66 -18.51 31.50
N ARG A 577 42.53 -18.19 32.13
CA ARG A 577 41.33 -17.71 31.44
C ARG A 577 41.59 -16.44 30.65
N ARG A 578 42.31 -15.46 31.20
CA ARG A 578 42.71 -14.25 30.44
C ARG A 578 43.50 -14.60 29.18
N ARG A 579 44.46 -15.54 29.26
CA ARG A 579 45.24 -15.98 28.07
C ARG A 579 44.35 -16.66 27.03
N THR A 580 43.46 -17.55 27.44
CA THR A 580 42.50 -18.20 26.54
C THR A 580 41.61 -17.17 25.84
N MET A 581 41.13 -16.15 26.58
CA MET A 581 40.33 -15.07 26.01
C MET A 581 41.10 -14.27 24.95
N VAL A 582 42.36 -13.93 25.24
CA VAL A 582 43.21 -13.20 24.29
C VAL A 582 43.47 -14.01 23.01
N GLU A 583 43.76 -15.31 23.13
CA GLU A 583 43.96 -16.17 21.96
C GLU A 583 42.70 -16.28 21.10
N ALA A 584 41.54 -16.44 21.74
CA ALA A 584 40.24 -16.48 21.06
C ALA A 584 39.91 -15.13 20.39
N ALA A 585 40.13 -14.01 21.07
CA ALA A 585 39.95 -12.66 20.54
C ALA A 585 40.83 -12.41 19.30
N TRP A 586 42.10 -12.82 19.33
CA TRP A 586 42.98 -12.70 18.17
C TRP A 586 42.54 -13.57 17.00
N ARG A 587 42.12 -14.82 17.23
CA ARG A 587 41.54 -15.66 16.17
C ARG A 587 40.28 -15.02 15.59
N PHE A 588 39.45 -14.42 16.43
CA PHE A 588 38.25 -13.70 16.02
C PHE A 588 38.59 -12.50 15.12
N ILE A 589 39.55 -11.66 15.50
CA ILE A 589 40.03 -10.54 14.67
C ILE A 589 40.61 -11.04 13.34
N GLN A 590 41.49 -12.05 13.37
CA GLN A 590 42.11 -12.61 12.17
C GLN A 590 41.10 -13.23 11.19
N ASN A 591 40.09 -13.92 11.71
CA ASN A 591 39.14 -14.61 10.86
C ASN A 591 38.09 -13.66 10.26
N ARG A 592 37.64 -12.67 11.03
CA ARG A 592 36.45 -11.87 10.70
C ARG A 592 36.71 -10.39 10.44
N HIS A 593 37.67 -9.78 11.13
CA HIS A 593 37.92 -8.33 11.10
C HIS A 593 39.23 -7.96 10.39
N HIS A 594 39.96 -8.94 9.83
CA HIS A 594 41.25 -8.69 9.19
C HIS A 594 41.12 -7.72 7.99
N PRO A 595 41.88 -6.60 7.94
CA PRO A 595 41.67 -5.53 6.95
C PRO A 595 41.76 -5.98 5.50
N ARG A 596 42.71 -6.88 5.16
CA ARG A 596 42.79 -7.43 3.79
C ARG A 596 41.52 -8.14 3.32
N ARG A 597 40.91 -8.97 4.19
CA ARG A 597 39.66 -9.68 3.86
C ARG A 597 38.50 -8.70 3.79
N GLY A 598 38.46 -7.73 4.70
CA GLY A 598 37.48 -6.65 4.67
C GLY A 598 37.55 -5.87 3.36
N ALA A 599 38.73 -5.35 2.99
CA ALA A 599 38.95 -4.58 1.76
C ALA A 599 38.55 -5.35 0.49
N GLN A 600 38.84 -6.66 0.43
CA GLN A 600 38.35 -7.51 -0.65
C GLN A 600 36.82 -7.51 -0.74
N ARG A 601 36.12 -7.72 0.39
CA ARG A 601 34.65 -7.70 0.42
C ARG A 601 34.08 -6.32 0.06
N TYR A 602 34.73 -5.23 0.49
CA TYR A 602 34.34 -3.87 0.09
C TYR A 602 34.48 -3.67 -1.41
N ALA A 603 35.59 -4.10 -2.03
CA ALA A 603 35.78 -4.02 -3.47
C ALA A 603 34.75 -4.85 -4.24
N GLU A 604 34.51 -6.10 -3.83
CA GLU A 604 33.49 -6.97 -4.44
C GLU A 604 32.08 -6.39 -4.33
N ALA A 605 31.73 -5.76 -3.20
CA ALA A 605 30.45 -5.09 -3.00
C ALA A 605 30.33 -3.83 -3.88
N LEU A 606 31.35 -2.97 -3.88
CA LEU A 606 31.40 -1.75 -4.71
C LEU A 606 31.17 -2.08 -6.18
N GLU A 607 31.93 -3.05 -6.73
CA GLU A 607 31.79 -3.43 -8.13
C GLU A 607 30.40 -4.02 -8.41
N ARG A 608 29.81 -4.77 -7.48
CA ARG A 608 28.46 -5.31 -7.65
C ARG A 608 27.39 -4.21 -7.68
N PHE A 609 27.49 -3.22 -6.78
CA PHE A 609 26.57 -2.08 -6.77
C PHE A 609 26.68 -1.23 -8.05
N TYR A 610 27.90 -0.91 -8.48
CA TYR A 610 28.12 -0.11 -9.69
C TYR A 610 27.84 -0.87 -11.01
N ALA A 611 27.83 -2.21 -10.98
CA ALA A 611 27.45 -3.02 -12.13
C ALA A 611 25.93 -3.03 -12.38
N ARG A 612 25.10 -2.63 -11.41
CA ARG A 612 23.65 -2.47 -11.60
C ARG A 612 23.40 -1.29 -12.54
N THR A 613 22.97 -1.59 -13.76
CA THR A 613 23.05 -0.69 -14.92
C THR A 613 22.09 0.51 -14.89
N HIS A 614 21.03 0.49 -14.08
CA HIS A 614 19.99 1.53 -14.07
C HIS A 614 20.38 2.84 -13.36
N HIS A 615 21.50 2.88 -12.62
CA HIS A 615 21.91 4.08 -11.87
C HIS A 615 22.44 5.24 -12.75
N ARG A 616 22.63 5.02 -14.06
CA ARG A 616 23.13 6.04 -15.01
C ARG A 616 22.04 6.76 -15.79
N VAL A 617 20.77 6.43 -15.57
CA VAL A 617 19.65 6.96 -16.36
C VAL A 617 19.54 8.49 -16.32
N PRO A 618 19.61 9.18 -15.15
CA PRO A 618 19.56 10.65 -15.12
C PRO A 618 20.71 11.29 -15.92
N HIS A 619 21.90 10.70 -15.88
CA HIS A 619 23.05 11.17 -16.65
C HIS A 619 22.84 11.01 -18.16
N HIS A 620 22.33 9.85 -18.60
CA HIS A 620 21.99 9.64 -20.01
C HIS A 620 20.86 10.56 -20.47
N LEU A 621 19.83 10.78 -19.65
CA LEU A 621 18.74 11.71 -19.95
C LEU A 621 19.25 13.14 -20.10
N ALA A 622 20.15 13.60 -19.22
CA ALA A 622 20.75 14.94 -19.30
C ALA A 622 21.58 15.17 -20.57
N ALA A 623 22.08 14.10 -21.20
CA ALA A 623 22.81 14.16 -22.46
C ALA A 623 21.91 14.15 -23.70
N LEU A 624 20.61 13.87 -23.55
CA LEU A 624 19.64 13.91 -24.64
C LEU A 624 19.07 15.32 -24.81
N ASP A 625 18.73 15.68 -26.04
CA ASP A 625 17.94 16.87 -26.34
C ASP A 625 16.47 16.58 -26.02
N LEU A 626 15.97 17.15 -24.92
CA LEU A 626 14.63 16.88 -24.35
C LEU A 626 13.66 18.06 -24.54
N GLU A 627 13.92 18.98 -25.48
CA GLU A 627 13.12 20.19 -25.70
C GLU A 627 11.60 19.89 -25.75
N GLY A 628 10.87 20.36 -24.73
CA GLY A 628 9.41 20.30 -24.65
C GLY A 628 8.79 19.14 -23.86
N ASP A 629 9.56 18.14 -23.42
CA ASP A 629 9.01 16.89 -22.82
C ASP A 629 9.59 16.50 -21.44
N LEU A 630 10.34 17.41 -20.80
CA LEU A 630 10.99 17.14 -19.50
C LEU A 630 10.03 16.65 -18.42
N ALA A 631 8.81 17.19 -18.37
CA ALA A 631 7.81 16.80 -17.37
C ALA A 631 7.31 15.35 -17.57
N ALA A 632 7.02 14.93 -18.81
CA ALA A 632 6.56 13.57 -19.05
C ALA A 632 7.71 12.56 -18.89
N VAL A 633 8.93 12.93 -19.29
CA VAL A 633 10.13 12.14 -19.03
C VAL A 633 10.36 11.95 -17.53
N ALA A 634 10.27 13.02 -16.73
CA ALA A 634 10.43 12.94 -15.27
C ALA A 634 9.35 12.05 -14.63
N VAL A 635 8.08 12.21 -15.04
CA VAL A 635 6.97 11.36 -14.57
C VAL A 635 7.22 9.90 -14.96
N ALA A 636 7.61 9.62 -16.20
CA ALA A 636 7.89 8.26 -16.67
C ALA A 636 9.09 7.63 -15.94
N TYR A 637 10.17 8.39 -15.73
CA TYR A 637 11.33 7.97 -14.95
C TYR A 637 10.92 7.56 -13.54
N ASN A 638 10.18 8.41 -12.83
CA ASN A 638 9.78 8.14 -11.46
C ASN A 638 8.81 6.94 -11.34
N ARG A 639 7.93 6.74 -12.34
CA ARG A 639 7.06 5.56 -12.41
C ARG A 639 7.84 4.26 -12.63
N ASN A 640 8.94 4.32 -13.38
CA ASN A 640 9.79 3.16 -13.68
C ASN A 640 10.80 2.86 -12.58
N HIS A 641 11.20 3.87 -11.82
CA HIS A 641 12.25 3.82 -10.82
C HIS A 641 11.72 4.36 -9.48
N PRO A 642 10.82 3.62 -8.79
CA PRO A 642 10.38 4.00 -7.45
C PRO A 642 11.58 4.17 -6.53
N PRO A 643 11.57 5.16 -5.62
CA PRO A 643 12.63 5.31 -4.64
C PRO A 643 12.68 4.07 -3.75
N ALA A 644 13.90 3.59 -3.46
CA ALA A 644 14.13 2.40 -2.66
C ALA A 644 15.21 2.68 -1.59
N PRO A 645 14.98 2.34 -0.32
CA PRO A 645 13.72 1.85 0.25
C PRO A 645 12.62 2.92 0.22
N ARG A 646 11.36 2.50 0.30
CA ARG A 646 10.22 3.40 0.54
C ARG A 646 9.19 2.69 1.42
N PRO A 647 8.56 3.40 2.36
CA PRO A 647 7.35 2.88 2.98
C PRO A 647 6.22 2.84 1.94
N ARG A 648 5.28 1.90 2.12
CA ARG A 648 4.07 1.86 1.30
C ARG A 648 3.11 2.96 1.75
N GLN A 649 2.33 3.47 0.83
CA GLN A 649 1.37 4.54 1.11
C GLN A 649 -0.06 4.01 1.17
N LEU A 650 -0.82 4.49 2.15
CA LEU A 650 -2.27 4.41 2.17
C LEU A 650 -2.79 5.81 1.84
N LEU A 651 -3.21 5.98 0.58
CA LEU A 651 -3.73 7.21 -0.01
C LEU A 651 -5.21 7.33 0.34
N PHE A 652 -5.51 8.20 1.31
CA PHE A 652 -6.86 8.37 1.88
C PHE A 652 -7.57 9.58 1.25
N ASP A 653 -8.63 9.37 0.49
CA ASP A 653 -9.34 10.45 -0.20
C ASP A 653 -10.08 11.37 0.77
N VAL A 654 -9.69 12.65 0.78
CA VAL A 654 -10.30 13.75 1.54
C VAL A 654 -10.82 14.87 0.63
N SER A 655 -11.06 14.60 -0.65
CA SER A 655 -11.34 15.64 -1.65
C SER A 655 -12.52 16.53 -1.32
N GLU A 656 -13.61 15.95 -0.80
CA GLU A 656 -14.77 16.72 -0.33
C GLU A 656 -14.39 17.61 0.85
N MET A 657 -13.69 17.11 1.87
CA MET A 657 -13.32 17.91 3.04
C MET A 657 -12.38 19.08 2.71
N VAL A 658 -11.51 18.92 1.71
CA VAL A 658 -10.62 20.00 1.24
C VAL A 658 -11.40 21.09 0.49
N GLN A 659 -12.39 20.71 -0.32
CA GLN A 659 -13.15 21.66 -1.15
C GLN A 659 -14.35 22.27 -0.40
N ARG A 660 -15.10 21.44 0.32
CA ARG A 660 -16.34 21.76 1.02
C ARG A 660 -16.58 20.75 2.16
N ASP A 661 -16.38 21.18 3.41
CA ASP A 661 -16.89 20.41 4.56
C ASP A 661 -18.42 20.58 4.66
N ALA A 662 -19.15 19.71 3.97
CA ALA A 662 -20.61 19.72 3.96
C ALA A 662 -21.24 19.30 5.31
N ARG A 663 -20.41 18.84 6.27
CA ARG A 663 -20.80 18.39 7.62
C ARG A 663 -22.00 17.43 7.60
N THR A 664 -22.01 16.48 6.66
CA THR A 664 -22.99 15.38 6.63
C THR A 664 -22.54 14.23 7.52
N GLY A 665 -23.42 13.24 7.72
CA GLY A 665 -23.07 12.00 8.41
C GLY A 665 -21.90 11.25 7.76
N ILE A 666 -21.76 11.32 6.43
CA ILE A 666 -20.63 10.69 5.72
C ILE A 666 -19.32 11.40 6.09
N GLN A 667 -19.26 12.74 6.08
CA GLN A 667 -18.04 13.45 6.46
C GLN A 667 -17.64 13.20 7.93
N ARG A 668 -18.61 12.92 8.82
CA ARG A 668 -18.32 12.49 10.20
C ARG A 668 -17.57 11.15 10.20
N VAL A 669 -18.01 10.17 9.41
CA VAL A 669 -17.32 8.88 9.24
C VAL A 669 -15.92 9.09 8.67
N VAL A 670 -15.79 9.87 7.59
CA VAL A 670 -14.49 10.15 6.94
C VAL A 670 -13.50 10.74 7.95
N ARG A 671 -13.90 11.74 8.75
CA ARG A 671 -13.05 12.33 9.80
C ARG A 671 -12.64 11.33 10.86
N ALA A 672 -13.57 10.50 11.33
CA ALA A 672 -13.29 9.55 12.39
C ALA A 672 -12.32 8.45 11.95
N ILE A 673 -12.50 7.90 10.75
CA ILE A 673 -11.57 6.93 10.16
C ILE A 673 -10.20 7.57 9.90
N LEU A 674 -10.17 8.77 9.33
CA LEU A 674 -8.93 9.52 9.08
C LEU A 674 -8.17 9.75 10.40
N SER A 675 -8.85 10.16 11.46
CA SER A 675 -8.26 10.36 12.79
C SER A 675 -7.63 9.09 13.36
N GLU A 676 -8.30 7.94 13.23
CA GLU A 676 -7.74 6.66 13.70
C GLU A 676 -6.51 6.25 12.89
N TRP A 677 -6.55 6.35 11.56
CA TRP A 677 -5.43 5.96 10.71
C TRP A 677 -4.24 6.94 10.75
N LEU A 678 -4.46 8.24 10.95
CA LEU A 678 -3.37 9.19 11.18
C LEU A 678 -2.67 8.94 12.52
N ARG A 679 -3.40 8.46 13.53
CA ARG A 679 -2.87 8.18 14.88
C ARG A 679 -2.22 6.80 14.97
N SER A 680 -2.80 5.81 14.30
CA SER A 680 -2.36 4.42 14.30
C SER A 680 -2.49 3.85 12.88
N PRO A 681 -1.52 4.18 12.00
CA PRO A 681 -1.50 3.68 10.64
C PRO A 681 -1.52 2.15 10.58
N PRO A 682 -2.13 1.54 9.56
CA PRO A 682 -1.99 0.11 9.32
C PRO A 682 -0.52 -0.31 9.19
N GLU A 683 -0.18 -1.50 9.68
CA GLU A 683 1.20 -1.99 9.72
C GLU A 683 1.84 -2.01 8.32
N GLY A 684 3.03 -1.42 8.20
CA GLY A 684 3.77 -1.32 6.93
C GLY A 684 3.32 -0.20 6.00
N TYR A 685 2.36 0.64 6.42
CA TYR A 685 1.85 1.77 5.63
C TYR A 685 2.04 3.11 6.34
N VAL A 686 2.40 4.13 5.56
CA VAL A 686 2.25 5.53 5.93
C VAL A 686 0.93 6.03 5.34
N VAL A 687 0.09 6.65 6.17
CA VAL A 687 -1.20 7.20 5.75
C VAL A 687 -1.00 8.61 5.23
N GLU A 688 -1.33 8.82 3.95
CA GLU A 688 -1.25 10.10 3.26
C GLU A 688 -2.65 10.51 2.78
N PRO A 689 -3.26 11.52 3.39
CA PRO A 689 -4.50 12.09 2.87
C PRO A 689 -4.27 12.72 1.48
N VAL A 690 -5.20 12.52 0.56
CA VAL A 690 -5.11 13.00 -0.83
C VAL A 690 -6.39 13.67 -1.29
N TYR A 691 -6.30 14.59 -2.24
CA TYR A 691 -7.46 15.22 -2.84
C TYR A 691 -7.31 15.38 -4.36
N ALA A 692 -8.43 15.38 -5.08
CA ALA A 692 -8.50 15.71 -6.50
C ALA A 692 -9.53 16.82 -6.77
N THR A 693 -9.51 17.36 -7.97
CA THR A 693 -10.49 18.31 -8.49
C THR A 693 -11.02 17.84 -9.84
N THR A 694 -12.13 18.38 -10.32
CA THR A 694 -12.73 17.97 -11.61
C THR A 694 -12.07 18.64 -12.82
N ASP A 695 -11.32 19.73 -12.63
CA ASP A 695 -10.69 20.51 -13.70
C ASP A 695 -9.35 19.93 -14.16
N ARG A 696 -8.74 19.02 -13.40
CA ARG A 696 -7.40 18.45 -13.68
C ARG A 696 -7.36 16.96 -13.36
N GLN A 697 -6.57 16.21 -14.14
CA GLN A 697 -6.28 14.80 -13.84
C GLN A 697 -5.24 14.68 -12.73
N GLY A 698 -5.42 13.67 -11.89
CA GLY A 698 -4.49 13.30 -10.82
C GLY A 698 -4.93 13.76 -9.44
N PHE A 699 -4.48 13.03 -8.42
CA PHE A 699 -4.61 13.41 -7.02
C PHE A 699 -3.39 14.20 -6.56
N ARG A 700 -3.57 15.02 -5.52
CA ARG A 700 -2.53 15.73 -4.79
C ARG A 700 -2.51 15.29 -3.34
N TYR A 701 -1.33 15.32 -2.72
CA TYR A 701 -1.25 15.17 -1.27
C TYR A 701 -2.03 16.30 -0.59
N ALA A 702 -2.73 16.01 0.50
CA ALA A 702 -3.49 16.98 1.29
C ALA A 702 -2.74 17.34 2.58
N ARG A 703 -1.43 17.56 2.50
CA ARG A 703 -0.55 17.78 3.66
C ARG A 703 -0.87 19.09 4.37
N ARG A 704 -1.24 20.14 3.63
CA ARG A 704 -1.66 21.42 4.22
C ARG A 704 -2.95 21.29 5.00
N TYR A 705 -3.93 20.60 4.44
CA TYR A 705 -5.17 20.27 5.13
C TYR A 705 -4.88 19.43 6.38
N THR A 706 -4.05 18.40 6.26
CA THR A 706 -3.76 17.44 7.34
C THR A 706 -3.00 18.07 8.50
N THR A 707 -2.03 18.94 8.23
CA THR A 707 -1.30 19.67 9.29
C THR A 707 -2.22 20.62 10.04
N GLY A 708 -3.12 21.33 9.34
CA GLY A 708 -4.18 22.12 9.97
C GLY A 708 -5.14 21.28 10.80
N TYR A 709 -5.58 20.13 10.26
CA TYR A 709 -6.46 19.17 10.94
C TYR A 709 -5.86 18.61 12.23
N LEU A 710 -4.56 18.33 12.24
CA LEU A 710 -3.83 17.82 13.42
C LEU A 710 -3.36 18.91 14.39
N GLY A 711 -3.52 20.20 14.03
CA GLY A 711 -3.02 21.31 14.85
C GLY A 711 -1.48 21.36 14.96
N ILE A 712 -0.76 20.92 13.93
CA ILE A 712 0.71 20.94 13.86
C ILE A 712 1.19 21.98 12.84
N PRO A 713 2.43 22.50 12.95
CA PRO A 713 2.98 23.44 11.96
C PRO A 713 2.93 22.85 10.54
N GLY A 714 2.47 23.66 9.57
CA GLY A 714 2.29 23.27 8.17
C GLY A 714 3.16 24.04 7.17
N ASP A 715 4.17 24.77 7.65
CA ASP A 715 5.14 25.52 6.84
C ASP A 715 6.02 24.63 5.94
N TRP A 716 6.12 23.34 6.28
CA TRP A 716 6.82 22.32 5.49
C TRP A 716 5.93 21.62 4.45
N ALA A 717 4.61 21.78 4.55
CA ALA A 717 3.62 20.97 3.83
C ALA A 717 3.36 21.48 2.41
N ASP A 718 3.72 20.65 1.43
CA ASP A 718 3.47 20.89 0.01
C ASP A 718 2.52 19.83 -0.58
N ASP A 719 1.46 20.32 -1.22
CA ASP A 719 0.40 19.52 -1.83
C ASP A 719 0.76 19.17 -3.30
N GLU A 720 1.84 18.43 -3.46
CA GLU A 720 2.36 17.95 -4.75
C GLU A 720 1.45 16.90 -5.39
N LEU A 721 1.64 16.60 -6.68
CA LEU A 721 0.95 15.48 -7.33
C LEU A 721 1.33 14.16 -6.64
N VAL A 722 0.35 13.30 -6.44
CA VAL A 722 0.56 12.01 -5.79
C VAL A 722 1.35 11.09 -6.71
N GLU A 723 2.37 10.48 -6.12
CA GLU A 723 3.20 9.47 -6.75
C GLU A 723 2.86 8.14 -6.08
N ALA A 724 2.21 7.25 -6.83
CA ALA A 724 1.75 5.96 -6.36
C ALA A 724 2.44 4.84 -7.12
N TRP A 725 2.81 3.76 -6.42
CA TRP A 725 3.57 2.64 -6.94
C TRP A 725 2.99 1.29 -6.51
N GLU A 726 3.52 0.20 -7.06
CA GLU A 726 3.13 -1.17 -6.73
C GLU A 726 3.11 -1.41 -5.21
N GLY A 727 1.98 -1.90 -4.69
CA GLY A 727 1.80 -2.21 -3.26
C GLY A 727 1.21 -1.08 -2.42
N ASP A 728 1.08 0.14 -2.97
CA ASP A 728 0.32 1.22 -2.33
C ASP A 728 -1.20 0.93 -2.41
N VAL A 729 -1.97 1.59 -1.56
CA VAL A 729 -3.42 1.45 -1.47
C VAL A 729 -4.07 2.82 -1.61
N PHE A 730 -5.05 2.95 -2.49
CA PHE A 730 -5.95 4.10 -2.55
C PHE A 730 -7.34 3.72 -2.03
N VAL A 731 -7.93 4.58 -1.19
CA VAL A 731 -9.26 4.37 -0.65
C VAL A 731 -10.09 5.66 -0.73
N ALA A 732 -11.23 5.56 -1.43
CA ALA A 732 -12.26 6.58 -1.45
C ALA A 732 -13.33 6.28 -0.41
N VAL A 733 -13.36 7.04 0.69
CA VAL A 733 -14.32 6.84 1.79
C VAL A 733 -15.54 7.76 1.68
N ASP A 734 -15.46 8.88 0.95
CA ASP A 734 -16.59 9.81 0.76
C ASP A 734 -17.38 9.48 -0.53
N LEU A 735 -18.64 9.92 -0.61
CA LEU A 735 -19.48 9.80 -1.80
C LEU A 735 -19.22 10.97 -2.75
N GLN A 736 -18.52 10.69 -3.85
CA GLN A 736 -18.04 11.70 -4.79
C GLN A 736 -18.50 11.41 -6.22
N PRO A 737 -19.78 11.67 -6.55
CA PRO A 737 -20.40 11.09 -7.73
C PRO A 737 -19.99 11.76 -9.05
N VAL A 738 -19.32 12.91 -8.99
CA VAL A 738 -18.75 13.60 -10.18
C VAL A 738 -17.23 13.47 -10.23
N LEU A 739 -16.55 13.52 -9.07
CA LEU A 739 -15.09 13.57 -9.01
C LEU A 739 -14.43 12.24 -9.40
N LEU A 740 -14.87 11.11 -8.86
CA LEU A 740 -14.23 9.82 -9.19
C LEU A 740 -14.39 9.45 -10.68
N PRO A 741 -15.56 9.64 -11.33
CA PRO A 741 -15.66 9.49 -12.79
C PRO A 741 -14.68 10.38 -13.55
N ALA A 742 -14.50 11.64 -13.12
CA ALA A 742 -13.51 12.52 -13.72
C ALA A 742 -12.07 12.01 -13.55
N GLN A 743 -11.78 11.24 -12.49
CA GLN A 743 -10.46 10.65 -12.21
C GLN A 743 -10.29 9.19 -12.66
N ALA A 744 -11.24 8.63 -13.42
CA ALA A 744 -11.23 7.22 -13.82
C ALA A 744 -9.94 6.79 -14.54
N PHE A 745 -9.34 7.69 -15.34
CA PHE A 745 -8.06 7.44 -15.99
C PHE A 745 -6.93 7.24 -14.99
N THR A 746 -6.81 8.13 -14.00
CA THR A 746 -5.79 8.05 -12.94
C THR A 746 -5.94 6.77 -12.12
N LEU A 747 -7.17 6.42 -11.73
CA LEU A 747 -7.45 5.21 -10.95
C LEU A 747 -7.09 3.94 -11.73
N ARG A 748 -7.39 3.88 -13.03
CA ARG A 748 -6.99 2.77 -13.91
C ARG A 748 -5.47 2.70 -14.07
N ASP A 749 -4.80 3.82 -14.28
CA ASP A 749 -3.34 3.90 -14.37
C ASP A 749 -2.66 3.41 -13.07
N TRP A 750 -3.20 3.77 -11.91
CA TRP A 750 -2.74 3.27 -10.60
C TRP A 750 -2.92 1.76 -10.48
N ARG A 751 -4.09 1.23 -10.81
CA ARG A 751 -4.34 -0.23 -10.82
C ARG A 751 -3.42 -0.98 -11.76
N ASN A 752 -3.20 -0.47 -12.97
CA ASN A 752 -2.27 -1.04 -13.95
C ASN A 752 -0.83 -1.12 -13.43
N ARG A 753 -0.44 -0.20 -12.55
CA ARG A 753 0.87 -0.15 -11.90
C ARG A 753 0.93 -0.93 -10.58
N GLY A 754 -0.15 -1.61 -10.20
CA GLY A 754 -0.21 -2.46 -9.00
C GLY A 754 -0.57 -1.73 -7.71
N VAL A 755 -1.13 -0.51 -7.80
CA VAL A 755 -1.79 0.15 -6.67
C VAL A 755 -3.15 -0.50 -6.47
N ARG A 756 -3.47 -0.89 -5.24
CA ARG A 756 -4.78 -1.46 -4.91
C ARG A 756 -5.78 -0.34 -4.68
N THR A 757 -6.92 -0.35 -5.36
CA THR A 757 -7.93 0.70 -5.24
C THR A 757 -9.21 0.19 -4.58
N ALA A 758 -9.75 0.97 -3.66
CA ALA A 758 -10.98 0.66 -2.93
C ALA A 758 -11.93 1.86 -2.84
N ALA A 759 -13.23 1.59 -2.75
CA ALA A 759 -14.24 2.60 -2.43
C ALA A 759 -15.25 2.08 -1.40
N VAL A 760 -15.72 2.97 -0.54
CA VAL A 760 -16.85 2.70 0.36
C VAL A 760 -18.15 3.08 -0.33
N VAL A 761 -19.12 2.18 -0.30
CA VAL A 761 -20.48 2.42 -0.78
C VAL A 761 -21.40 2.43 0.44
N TYR A 762 -22.01 3.58 0.74
CA TYR A 762 -22.88 3.71 1.90
C TYR A 762 -24.27 3.16 1.66
N ASP A 763 -24.79 3.29 0.44
CA ASP A 763 -26.07 2.72 0.02
C ASP A 763 -26.23 2.78 -1.51
N LEU A 764 -27.24 2.08 -2.04
CA LEU A 764 -27.66 2.12 -3.45
C LEU A 764 -29.02 2.83 -3.62
N LEU A 765 -29.45 3.63 -2.63
CA LEU A 765 -30.80 4.21 -2.60
C LEU A 765 -31.10 5.15 -3.78
N PRO A 766 -30.16 5.93 -4.33
CA PRO A 766 -30.41 6.70 -5.55
C PRO A 766 -30.84 5.85 -6.75
N LEU A 767 -30.53 4.54 -6.74
CA LEU A 767 -30.97 3.58 -7.76
C LEU A 767 -32.24 2.83 -7.32
N LEU A 768 -32.26 2.33 -6.08
CA LEU A 768 -33.34 1.48 -5.55
C LEU A 768 -34.63 2.26 -5.23
N LEU A 769 -34.50 3.53 -4.83
CA LEU A 769 -35.58 4.42 -4.44
C LEU A 769 -35.53 5.71 -5.26
N ALA A 770 -35.27 5.61 -6.57
CA ALA A 770 -34.97 6.76 -7.43
C ALA A 770 -36.03 7.88 -7.40
N ASP A 771 -37.30 7.57 -7.13
CA ASP A 771 -38.39 8.55 -7.04
C ASP A 771 -38.33 9.40 -5.74
N HIS A 772 -37.50 9.02 -4.77
CA HIS A 772 -37.22 9.76 -3.54
C HIS A 772 -36.06 10.75 -3.68
N PHE A 773 -35.43 10.82 -4.86
CA PHE A 773 -34.29 11.69 -5.14
C PHE A 773 -34.59 12.61 -6.32
N PRO A 774 -33.93 13.78 -6.42
CA PRO A 774 -34.04 14.63 -7.59
C PRO A 774 -33.68 13.86 -8.87
N PRO A 775 -34.40 14.07 -10.00
CA PRO A 775 -34.23 13.26 -11.21
C PRO A 775 -32.78 13.15 -11.75
N SER A 776 -31.97 14.20 -11.57
CA SER A 776 -30.56 14.21 -11.99
C SER A 776 -29.66 13.26 -11.19
N THR A 777 -30.04 12.91 -9.96
CA THR A 777 -29.23 12.12 -9.02
C THR A 777 -28.98 10.70 -9.54
N TYR A 778 -29.99 10.09 -10.18
CA TYR A 778 -29.90 8.72 -10.70
C TYR A 778 -28.75 8.56 -11.69
N GLY A 779 -28.68 9.44 -12.71
CA GLY A 779 -27.67 9.36 -13.76
C GLY A 779 -26.25 9.54 -13.21
N THR A 780 -26.06 10.60 -12.41
CA THR A 780 -24.77 10.91 -11.79
C THR A 780 -24.30 9.81 -10.84
N PHE A 781 -25.21 9.24 -10.03
CA PHE A 781 -24.88 8.11 -9.16
C PHE A 781 -24.58 6.83 -9.95
N LEU A 782 -25.30 6.56 -11.04
CA LEU A 782 -25.04 5.40 -11.89
C LEU A 782 -23.66 5.48 -12.56
N ASP A 783 -23.24 6.65 -13.04
CA ASP A 783 -21.92 6.86 -13.64
C ASP A 783 -20.79 6.73 -12.61
N TRP A 784 -21.02 7.21 -11.40
CA TRP A 784 -20.15 6.93 -10.26
C TRP A 784 -20.05 5.44 -9.94
N LEU A 785 -21.19 4.75 -9.85
CA LEU A 785 -21.21 3.32 -9.53
C LEU A 785 -20.47 2.52 -10.61
N LYS A 786 -20.70 2.82 -11.89
CA LYS A 786 -19.95 2.24 -13.03
C LYS A 786 -18.44 2.48 -12.94
N THR A 787 -18.02 3.59 -12.34
CA THR A 787 -16.59 3.90 -12.12
C THR A 787 -16.02 3.09 -10.96
N VAL A 788 -16.68 3.10 -9.79
CA VAL A 788 -16.14 2.41 -8.61
C VAL A 788 -16.21 0.89 -8.74
N VAL A 789 -17.15 0.34 -9.52
CA VAL A 789 -17.19 -1.10 -9.83
C VAL A 789 -16.07 -1.53 -10.78
N GLN A 790 -15.20 -0.62 -11.24
CA GLN A 790 -13.95 -0.95 -11.93
C GLN A 790 -12.76 -1.04 -10.96
N LEU A 791 -12.91 -0.69 -9.68
CA LEU A 791 -11.83 -0.78 -8.68
C LEU A 791 -11.57 -2.23 -8.24
N ASP A 792 -10.60 -2.44 -7.33
CA ASP A 792 -10.28 -3.77 -6.83
C ASP A 792 -11.21 -4.23 -5.72
N VAL A 793 -11.66 -3.30 -4.88
CA VAL A 793 -12.51 -3.58 -3.70
C VAL A 793 -13.65 -2.56 -3.58
N LEU A 794 -14.86 -3.04 -3.35
CA LEU A 794 -15.96 -2.24 -2.82
C LEU A 794 -16.27 -2.68 -1.39
N VAL A 795 -16.50 -1.72 -0.50
CA VAL A 795 -16.86 -2.01 0.89
C VAL A 795 -18.21 -1.37 1.20
N GLY A 796 -19.22 -2.19 1.51
CA GLY A 796 -20.50 -1.69 2.00
C GLY A 796 -20.38 -1.13 3.42
N GLY A 797 -21.05 -0.01 3.70
CA GLY A 797 -21.19 0.55 5.06
C GLY A 797 -21.99 -0.34 6.04
N SER A 798 -22.55 -1.43 5.53
CA SER A 798 -23.20 -2.53 6.24
C SER A 798 -23.15 -3.79 5.35
N LYS A 799 -23.47 -4.96 5.92
CA LYS A 799 -23.63 -6.19 5.16
C LYS A 799 -24.82 -6.09 4.20
N ALA A 800 -25.94 -5.50 4.63
CA ALA A 800 -27.11 -5.27 3.77
C ALA A 800 -26.74 -4.48 2.50
N VAL A 801 -25.88 -3.46 2.62
CA VAL A 801 -25.40 -2.69 1.47
C VAL A 801 -24.45 -3.51 0.60
N ALA A 802 -23.59 -4.35 1.20
CA ALA A 802 -22.76 -5.27 0.41
C ALA A 802 -23.60 -6.30 -0.36
N ASP A 803 -24.69 -6.80 0.23
CA ASP A 803 -25.65 -7.67 -0.44
C ASP A 803 -26.35 -6.91 -1.59
N ASP A 804 -26.75 -5.65 -1.38
CA ASP A 804 -27.28 -4.78 -2.46
C ASP A 804 -26.28 -4.57 -3.60
N ILE A 805 -24.99 -4.36 -3.30
CA ILE A 805 -23.93 -4.25 -4.32
C ILE A 805 -23.82 -5.56 -5.10
N LEU A 806 -23.76 -6.70 -4.42
CA LEU A 806 -23.65 -8.01 -5.06
C LEU A 806 -24.85 -8.30 -5.95
N ASP A 807 -26.06 -7.98 -5.49
CA ASP A 807 -27.27 -8.14 -6.28
C ASP A 807 -27.28 -7.20 -7.49
N TRP A 808 -26.84 -5.96 -7.34
CA TRP A 808 -26.70 -5.02 -8.46
C TRP A 808 -25.68 -5.52 -9.48
N LEU A 809 -24.55 -6.05 -9.04
CA LEU A 809 -23.50 -6.61 -9.91
C LEU A 809 -24.03 -7.82 -10.69
N GLN A 810 -24.84 -8.68 -10.07
CA GLN A 810 -25.50 -9.79 -10.74
C GLN A 810 -26.49 -9.32 -11.80
N THR A 811 -27.23 -8.26 -11.53
CA THR A 811 -28.23 -7.66 -12.44
C THR A 811 -27.57 -6.93 -13.61
N MET A 812 -26.60 -6.07 -13.34
CA MET A 812 -25.99 -5.24 -14.37
C MET A 812 -24.87 -5.94 -15.14
N ASN A 813 -24.30 -6.99 -14.56
CA ASN A 813 -23.20 -7.79 -15.12
C ASN A 813 -22.10 -6.93 -15.79
N PRO A 814 -21.53 -5.92 -15.10
CA PRO A 814 -20.57 -5.03 -15.71
C PRO A 814 -19.33 -5.78 -16.19
N VAL A 815 -18.86 -5.47 -17.40
CA VAL A 815 -17.68 -6.11 -17.97
C VAL A 815 -16.44 -5.72 -17.15
N ARG A 816 -15.76 -6.75 -16.63
CA ARG A 816 -14.48 -6.64 -15.95
C ARG A 816 -13.52 -7.73 -16.42
N SER A 817 -12.24 -7.38 -16.50
CA SER A 817 -11.15 -8.34 -16.74
C SER A 817 -10.75 -9.11 -15.49
N ARG A 818 -10.94 -8.55 -14.29
CA ARG A 818 -10.52 -9.16 -13.02
C ARG A 818 -11.69 -9.24 -12.03
N PRO A 819 -11.70 -10.23 -11.11
CA PRO A 819 -12.69 -10.28 -10.04
C PRO A 819 -12.72 -8.98 -9.23
N LEU A 820 -13.91 -8.56 -8.80
CA LEU A 820 -14.13 -7.51 -7.82
C LEU A 820 -14.29 -8.14 -6.45
N SER A 821 -13.59 -7.65 -5.43
CA SER A 821 -13.89 -8.04 -4.05
C SER A 821 -14.96 -7.12 -3.48
N VAL A 822 -16.03 -7.68 -2.92
CA VAL A 822 -17.06 -6.94 -2.20
C VAL A 822 -17.02 -7.36 -0.73
N GLY A 823 -16.71 -6.43 0.15
CA GLY A 823 -16.69 -6.62 1.60
C GLY A 823 -17.65 -5.66 2.31
N TRP A 824 -17.64 -5.67 3.63
CA TRP A 824 -18.41 -4.74 4.46
C TRP A 824 -17.73 -4.45 5.79
N TYR A 825 -18.08 -3.32 6.38
CA TYR A 825 -17.72 -2.92 7.73
C TYR A 825 -18.93 -2.24 8.40
N HIS A 826 -18.86 -2.04 9.71
CA HIS A 826 -19.84 -1.22 10.44
C HIS A 826 -19.21 0.09 10.88
N ASN A 827 -19.98 1.16 10.86
CA ASN A 827 -19.52 2.46 11.36
C ASN A 827 -19.30 2.41 12.87
N GLY A 828 -18.30 3.14 13.35
CA GLY A 828 -18.12 3.40 14.77
C GLY A 828 -19.16 4.39 15.29
N ALA A 829 -19.32 4.48 16.62
CA ALA A 829 -20.30 5.37 17.23
C ALA A 829 -19.85 6.09 18.52
N ASP A 830 -18.57 6.02 18.91
CA ASP A 830 -18.08 6.80 20.05
C ASP A 830 -17.98 8.30 19.70
N ILE A 831 -18.83 9.11 20.36
CA ILE A 831 -19.15 10.50 20.01
C ILE A 831 -17.98 11.47 20.26
N ASN A 832 -17.16 11.21 21.29
CA ASN A 832 -16.06 12.10 21.71
C ASN A 832 -14.97 12.32 20.65
N GLN A 833 -14.87 11.46 19.64
CA GLN A 833 -13.82 11.53 18.63
C GLN A 833 -14.23 12.27 17.33
N SER A 834 -15.48 12.76 17.24
CA SER A 834 -15.98 13.45 16.03
C SER A 834 -15.97 14.98 16.08
N GLU A 835 -15.25 15.61 17.02
CA GLU A 835 -15.27 17.08 17.28
C GLU A 835 -16.71 17.63 17.41
N PRO A 836 -17.44 17.26 18.49
CA PRO A 836 -18.83 17.64 18.65
C PRO A 836 -19.01 19.16 18.75
N SER A 837 -20.08 19.65 18.13
CA SER A 837 -20.56 21.02 18.28
C SER A 837 -21.19 21.25 19.65
N GLY A 838 -20.83 22.35 20.30
CA GLY A 838 -21.33 22.72 21.64
C GLY A 838 -22.32 23.90 21.62
N GLY A 839 -23.07 24.05 22.70
CA GLY A 839 -23.97 25.17 22.98
C GLY A 839 -25.43 24.75 23.06
N LEU A 840 -26.12 25.21 24.10
CA LEU A 840 -27.57 25.04 24.29
C LEU A 840 -28.32 26.32 23.88
N PRO A 841 -29.45 26.21 23.14
CA PRO A 841 -30.36 27.34 22.90
C PRO A 841 -30.88 27.94 24.22
N HIS A 842 -31.22 29.25 24.21
CA HIS A 842 -31.71 29.94 25.42
C HIS A 842 -33.00 29.32 26.00
N ASP A 843 -33.81 28.68 25.16
CA ASP A 843 -35.06 28.02 25.52
C ASP A 843 -34.92 26.49 25.75
N ALA A 844 -33.71 25.93 25.69
CA ALA A 844 -33.45 24.50 25.81
C ALA A 844 -34.11 23.88 27.07
N ASP A 845 -33.93 24.50 28.24
CA ASP A 845 -34.54 24.01 29.50
C ASP A 845 -36.07 23.98 29.49
N ALA A 846 -36.69 24.90 28.74
CA ALA A 846 -38.15 24.92 28.60
C ALA A 846 -38.63 23.79 27.69
N VAL A 847 -37.95 23.59 26.55
CA VAL A 847 -38.24 22.52 25.60
C VAL A 847 -38.02 21.15 26.26
N LEU A 848 -36.86 20.91 26.88
CA LEU A 848 -36.54 19.64 27.55
C LEU A 848 -37.57 19.28 28.62
N ARG A 849 -38.04 20.26 29.43
CA ARG A 849 -39.12 20.02 30.41
C ARG A 849 -40.44 19.61 29.75
N GLN A 850 -40.78 20.18 28.59
CA GLN A 850 -41.98 19.74 27.85
C GLN A 850 -41.81 18.34 27.27
N LEU A 851 -40.62 18.00 26.77
CA LEU A 851 -40.31 16.66 26.29
C LEU A 851 -40.43 15.61 27.42
N HIS A 852 -40.00 15.94 28.64
CA HIS A 852 -40.15 15.05 29.79
C HIS A 852 -41.58 14.93 30.34
N SER A 853 -42.48 15.86 30.00
CA SER A 853 -43.82 15.92 30.63
C SER A 853 -44.76 14.79 30.20
N ARG A 854 -44.44 14.09 29.11
CA ARG A 854 -45.19 12.96 28.54
C ARG A 854 -44.25 12.12 27.64
N PRO A 855 -44.63 10.91 27.21
CA PRO A 855 -43.81 10.12 26.30
C PRO A 855 -43.48 10.90 25.02
N SER A 856 -42.19 11.08 24.74
CA SER A 856 -41.70 11.80 23.58
C SER A 856 -40.99 10.87 22.61
N PHE A 857 -41.39 10.95 21.33
CA PHE A 857 -40.80 10.16 20.26
C PHE A 857 -39.88 11.01 19.40
N LEU A 858 -38.66 10.54 19.20
CA LEU A 858 -37.59 11.25 18.54
C LEU A 858 -37.34 10.71 17.13
N MET A 859 -37.25 11.60 16.15
CA MET A 859 -36.67 11.34 14.84
C MET A 859 -35.41 12.20 14.69
N VAL A 860 -34.29 11.59 14.27
CA VAL A 860 -33.02 12.28 14.05
C VAL A 860 -32.53 12.05 12.63
N GLY A 861 -32.26 13.15 11.91
CA GLY A 861 -31.65 13.12 10.57
C GLY A 861 -32.19 14.21 9.65
N THR A 862 -31.58 14.33 8.46
CA THR A 862 -32.09 15.23 7.41
C THR A 862 -33.53 14.89 7.06
N ILE A 863 -34.38 15.91 6.93
CA ILE A 863 -35.79 15.74 6.55
C ILE A 863 -35.86 15.56 5.03
N GLU A 864 -36.05 14.33 4.59
CA GLU A 864 -36.07 13.93 3.18
C GLU A 864 -37.11 12.81 2.94
N PRO A 865 -37.55 12.56 1.69
CA PRO A 865 -38.75 11.77 1.40
C PRO A 865 -38.69 10.35 1.95
N ARG A 866 -37.54 9.68 1.80
CA ARG A 866 -37.35 8.28 2.21
C ARG A 866 -37.33 8.05 3.72
N LYS A 867 -37.24 9.10 4.54
CA LYS A 867 -37.09 8.98 6.01
C LYS A 867 -38.43 8.78 6.74
N GLY A 868 -39.54 8.77 6.01
CA GLY A 868 -40.86 8.46 6.56
C GLY A 868 -41.48 9.56 7.42
N HIS A 869 -40.92 10.78 7.46
CA HIS A 869 -41.44 11.90 8.25
C HIS A 869 -42.93 12.20 7.97
N ALA A 870 -43.36 12.09 6.70
CA ALA A 870 -44.75 12.30 6.31
C ALA A 870 -45.69 11.24 6.92
N GLN A 871 -45.28 9.96 6.88
CA GLN A 871 -46.05 8.86 7.48
C GLN A 871 -46.10 9.00 9.01
N VAL A 872 -44.98 9.37 9.63
CA VAL A 872 -44.91 9.60 11.09
C VAL A 872 -45.83 10.73 11.50
N LEU A 873 -45.78 11.88 10.80
CA LEU A 873 -46.70 12.98 11.08
C LEU A 873 -48.16 12.56 10.96
N ALA A 874 -48.54 11.87 9.88
CA ALA A 874 -49.90 11.38 9.67
C ALA A 874 -50.35 10.39 10.78
N GLY A 875 -49.45 9.52 11.24
CA GLY A 875 -49.71 8.62 12.36
C GLY A 875 -49.93 9.37 13.69
N PHE A 876 -49.11 10.38 13.96
CA PHE A 876 -49.27 11.25 15.13
C PHE A 876 -50.55 12.09 15.09
N GLU A 877 -50.94 12.58 13.92
CA GLU A 877 -52.23 13.25 13.76
C GLU A 877 -53.39 12.32 14.13
N GLN A 878 -53.33 11.04 13.76
CA GLN A 878 -54.33 10.05 14.17
C GLN A 878 -54.31 9.83 15.69
N LEU A 879 -53.13 9.64 16.28
CA LEU A 879 -52.97 9.50 17.74
C LEU A 879 -53.54 10.70 18.51
N TRP A 880 -53.24 11.93 18.07
CA TRP A 880 -53.73 13.15 18.70
C TRP A 880 -55.24 13.33 18.51
N ARG A 881 -55.78 12.96 17.34
CA ARG A 881 -57.24 12.93 17.10
C ARG A 881 -57.96 11.96 18.03
N ASP A 882 -57.32 10.83 18.33
CA ASP A 882 -57.83 9.81 19.25
C ASP A 882 -57.59 10.16 20.74
N GLY A 883 -56.99 11.32 21.02
CA GLY A 883 -56.78 11.81 22.39
C GLY A 883 -55.51 11.31 23.09
N THR A 884 -54.59 10.66 22.36
CA THR A 884 -53.33 10.15 22.92
C THR A 884 -52.40 11.31 23.32
N ASP A 885 -51.84 11.26 24.53
CA ASP A 885 -50.90 12.27 25.04
C ASP A 885 -49.44 11.86 24.83
N ALA A 886 -48.91 12.17 23.64
CA ALA A 886 -47.52 11.91 23.28
C ALA A 886 -46.96 13.06 22.44
N ASN A 887 -45.64 13.29 22.53
CA ASN A 887 -44.94 14.27 21.72
C ASN A 887 -44.24 13.60 20.51
N LEU A 888 -44.18 14.31 19.39
CA LEU A 888 -43.30 14.03 18.26
C LEU A 888 -42.20 15.09 18.21
N VAL A 889 -40.94 14.66 18.23
CA VAL A 889 -39.75 15.50 18.18
C VAL A 889 -38.97 15.13 16.92
N ILE A 890 -38.74 16.11 16.05
CA ILE A 890 -37.97 15.96 14.82
C ILE A 890 -36.75 16.86 14.94
N VAL A 891 -35.56 16.24 14.95
CA VAL A 891 -34.27 16.94 14.97
C VAL A 891 -33.58 16.73 13.63
N GLY A 892 -33.41 17.81 12.88
CA GLY A 892 -32.90 17.71 11.52
C GLY A 892 -32.98 19.00 10.73
N LYS A 893 -32.18 19.09 9.66
CA LYS A 893 -32.28 20.17 8.68
C LYS A 893 -33.22 19.78 7.53
N GLU A 894 -33.83 20.78 6.91
CA GLU A 894 -34.60 20.62 5.66
C GLU A 894 -33.72 20.02 4.55
N GLY A 895 -34.17 18.92 3.95
CA GLY A 895 -33.52 18.23 2.84
C GLY A 895 -34.11 18.60 1.47
N TRP A 896 -34.22 17.62 0.59
CA TRP A 896 -34.77 17.79 -0.77
C TRP A 896 -36.20 17.26 -0.88
N MET A 897 -36.97 17.75 -1.86
CA MET A 897 -38.32 17.23 -2.20
C MET A 897 -39.32 17.16 -1.02
N VAL A 898 -39.12 17.98 0.01
CA VAL A 898 -39.96 18.00 1.23
C VAL A 898 -40.73 19.30 1.42
N HIS A 899 -40.84 20.15 0.40
CA HIS A 899 -41.44 21.48 0.54
C HIS A 899 -42.87 21.44 1.13
N GLU A 900 -43.69 20.52 0.65
CA GLU A 900 -45.06 20.33 1.15
C GLU A 900 -45.08 19.83 2.59
N LEU A 901 -44.21 18.86 2.92
CA LEU A 901 -44.06 18.33 4.28
C LEU A 901 -43.59 19.43 5.26
N MET A 902 -42.59 20.23 4.88
CA MET A 902 -42.09 21.32 5.71
C MET A 902 -43.15 22.39 5.94
N THR A 903 -43.97 22.67 4.92
CA THR A 903 -45.12 23.56 5.05
C THR A 903 -46.14 23.00 6.03
N ALA A 904 -46.44 21.70 5.94
CA ALA A 904 -47.33 21.02 6.88
C ALA A 904 -46.79 21.05 8.32
N LEU A 905 -45.50 20.73 8.53
CA LEU A 905 -44.85 20.75 9.84
C LEU A 905 -44.84 22.14 10.48
N ARG A 906 -44.41 23.17 9.73
CA ARG A 906 -44.30 24.55 10.23
C ARG A 906 -45.68 25.20 10.45
N GLY A 907 -46.71 24.76 9.72
CA GLY A 907 -48.09 25.21 9.88
C GLY A 907 -48.94 24.37 10.85
N HIS A 908 -48.39 23.32 11.44
CA HIS A 908 -49.18 22.34 12.18
C HIS A 908 -49.73 22.91 13.52
N PRO A 909 -51.01 22.69 13.88
CA PRO A 909 -51.60 23.24 15.12
C PRO A 909 -50.93 22.80 16.43
N GLN A 910 -50.24 21.66 16.42
CA GLN A 910 -49.54 21.10 17.59
C GLN A 910 -48.08 21.57 17.71
N LEU A 911 -47.59 22.40 16.79
CA LEU A 911 -46.20 22.89 16.82
C LEU A 911 -45.92 23.66 18.12
N GLN A 912 -44.78 23.37 18.77
CA GLN A 912 -44.39 23.88 20.09
C GLN A 912 -45.35 23.50 21.26
N GLN A 913 -46.22 22.50 21.06
CA GLN A 913 -47.10 21.96 22.11
C GLN A 913 -46.91 20.45 22.28
N ARG A 914 -47.05 19.71 21.17
CA ARG A 914 -46.83 18.26 21.06
C ARG A 914 -45.97 17.88 19.86
N LEU A 915 -45.80 18.78 18.90
CA LEU A 915 -44.86 18.65 17.78
C LEU A 915 -43.69 19.61 17.99
N PHE A 916 -42.48 19.10 18.00
CA PHE A 916 -41.25 19.88 18.13
C PHE A 916 -40.39 19.68 16.90
N LEU A 917 -40.17 20.76 16.14
CA LEU A 917 -39.25 20.78 15.01
C LEU A 917 -38.00 21.56 15.43
N LEU A 918 -36.88 20.85 15.59
CA LEU A 918 -35.62 21.37 16.11
C LEU A 918 -34.57 21.38 14.99
N GLU A 919 -34.46 22.52 14.32
CA GLU A 919 -33.51 22.72 13.22
C GLU A 919 -32.17 23.22 13.77
N GLY A 920 -31.06 22.56 13.40
CA GLY A 920 -29.71 23.02 13.76
C GLY A 920 -29.31 22.80 15.22
N ALA A 921 -29.81 21.73 15.87
CA ALA A 921 -29.33 21.33 17.19
C ALA A 921 -27.81 21.05 17.17
N SER A 922 -27.10 21.56 18.18
CA SER A 922 -25.72 21.15 18.47
C SER A 922 -25.69 19.70 18.95
N ASP A 923 -24.52 19.07 18.93
CA ASP A 923 -24.37 17.70 19.45
C ASP A 923 -24.66 17.65 20.95
N GLU A 924 -24.25 18.67 21.71
CA GLU A 924 -24.59 18.83 23.13
C GLU A 924 -26.11 18.91 23.36
N TYR A 925 -26.83 19.66 22.52
CA TYR A 925 -28.29 19.75 22.64
C TYR A 925 -28.98 18.45 22.21
N LEU A 926 -28.47 17.80 21.16
CA LEU A 926 -28.97 16.51 20.69
C LEU A 926 -28.82 15.42 21.76
N GLU A 927 -27.68 15.35 22.46
CA GLU A 927 -27.49 14.45 23.61
C GLU A 927 -28.53 14.69 24.71
N ALA A 928 -28.81 15.95 25.04
CA ALA A 928 -29.86 16.29 26.01
C ALA A 928 -31.26 15.87 25.53
N ILE A 929 -31.55 16.04 24.23
CA ILE A 929 -32.83 15.61 23.63
C ILE A 929 -32.97 14.08 23.67
N TYR A 930 -31.91 13.32 23.36
CA TYR A 930 -31.92 11.87 23.50
C TYR A 930 -32.30 11.45 24.93
N GLY A 931 -31.71 12.09 25.95
CA GLY A 931 -32.03 11.86 27.35
C GLY A 931 -33.44 12.30 27.79
N ALA A 932 -34.09 13.18 27.02
CA ALA A 932 -35.43 13.68 27.29
C ALA A 932 -36.56 12.92 26.59
N CYS A 933 -36.23 12.03 25.65
CA CYS A 933 -37.21 11.25 24.90
C CYS A 933 -37.46 9.87 25.53
N ALA A 934 -38.54 9.21 25.13
CA ALA A 934 -38.88 7.85 25.54
C ALA A 934 -38.56 6.80 24.46
N CYS A 935 -38.63 7.17 23.18
CA CYS A 935 -38.38 6.27 22.06
C CYS A 935 -37.77 7.02 20.87
N LEU A 936 -36.86 6.38 20.13
CA LEU A 936 -36.50 6.77 18.77
C LEU A 936 -37.45 6.10 17.78
N ILE A 937 -37.96 6.85 16.80
CA ILE A 937 -38.66 6.30 15.63
C ILE A 937 -37.72 6.35 14.42
N ALA A 938 -37.37 5.19 13.89
CA ALA A 938 -36.60 5.04 12.65
C ALA A 938 -37.53 4.53 11.53
N ALA A 939 -38.23 5.46 10.86
CA ALA A 939 -39.26 5.12 9.88
C ALA A 939 -38.77 5.06 8.41
N SER A 940 -37.46 5.09 8.19
CA SER A 940 -36.84 5.16 6.87
C SER A 940 -37.20 3.96 5.99
N GLU A 941 -37.66 4.20 4.76
CA GLU A 941 -37.97 3.17 3.73
C GLU A 941 -36.70 2.51 3.13
N GLY A 942 -35.54 3.12 3.37
CA GLY A 942 -34.23 2.55 3.06
C GLY A 942 -33.14 3.33 3.77
N GLU A 943 -32.08 2.64 4.20
CA GLU A 943 -30.95 3.20 4.94
C GLU A 943 -29.65 2.46 4.62
N GLY A 944 -28.50 3.13 4.71
CA GLY A 944 -27.19 2.49 4.57
C GLY A 944 -26.67 1.82 5.84
N PHE A 945 -27.01 2.37 7.02
CA PHE A 945 -26.59 1.83 8.32
C PHE A 945 -27.56 2.21 9.46
N GLY A 946 -27.77 3.50 9.71
CA GLY A 946 -28.68 3.98 10.75
C GLY A 946 -27.99 4.32 12.09
N LEU A 947 -27.01 5.24 12.06
CA LEU A 947 -26.34 5.75 13.28
C LEU A 947 -27.31 6.16 14.41
N PRO A 948 -28.48 6.81 14.14
CA PRO A 948 -29.41 7.17 15.21
C PRO A 948 -29.89 6.00 16.08
N LEU A 949 -29.93 4.77 15.55
CA LEU A 949 -30.32 3.57 16.32
C LEU A 949 -29.27 3.29 17.42
N ILE A 950 -27.99 3.42 17.06
CA ILE A 950 -26.88 3.20 18.00
C ILE A 950 -26.81 4.33 19.01
N GLU A 951 -26.97 5.58 18.56
CA GLU A 951 -27.00 6.76 19.44
C GLU A 951 -28.16 6.65 20.45
N ALA A 952 -29.35 6.26 20.00
CA ALA A 952 -30.49 5.99 20.89
C ALA A 952 -30.18 4.91 21.94
N ALA A 953 -29.57 3.80 21.53
CA ALA A 953 -29.20 2.72 22.45
C ALA A 953 -28.15 3.16 23.49
N HIS A 954 -27.22 4.04 23.10
CA HIS A 954 -26.23 4.62 24.01
C HIS A 954 -26.89 5.45 25.13
N HIS A 955 -28.02 6.10 24.83
CA HIS A 955 -28.83 6.84 25.79
C HIS A 955 -29.94 6.00 26.45
N HIS A 956 -29.92 4.67 26.28
CA HIS A 956 -30.94 3.74 26.80
C HIS A 956 -32.37 4.06 26.31
N LEU A 957 -32.47 4.74 25.17
CA LEU A 957 -33.73 5.10 24.54
C LEU A 957 -34.26 3.88 23.78
N ALA A 958 -35.54 3.53 23.98
CA ALA A 958 -36.16 2.47 23.22
C ALA A 958 -36.19 2.80 21.71
N ILE A 959 -36.29 1.79 20.86
CA ILE A 959 -36.23 1.96 19.41
C ILE A 959 -37.46 1.31 18.78
N LEU A 960 -38.20 2.09 17.99
CA LEU A 960 -39.24 1.62 17.08
C LEU A 960 -38.76 1.84 15.65
N ALA A 961 -38.40 0.76 14.96
CA ALA A 961 -37.81 0.81 13.63
C ALA A 961 -38.73 0.18 12.59
N ARG A 962 -38.65 0.65 11.34
CA ARG A 962 -39.25 -0.07 10.22
C ARG A 962 -38.55 -1.42 10.03
N ASP A 963 -39.28 -2.45 9.65
CA ASP A 963 -38.73 -3.77 9.38
C ASP A 963 -37.98 -3.85 8.04
N ILE A 964 -36.77 -3.27 7.99
CA ILE A 964 -35.87 -3.32 6.84
C ILE A 964 -34.57 -4.06 7.16
N PRO A 965 -33.89 -4.68 6.17
CA PRO A 965 -32.73 -5.54 6.40
C PRO A 965 -31.61 -4.91 7.25
N VAL A 966 -31.26 -3.66 6.96
CA VAL A 966 -30.17 -2.95 7.67
C VAL A 966 -30.51 -2.63 9.13
N PHE A 967 -31.78 -2.34 9.45
CA PHE A 967 -32.19 -2.11 10.84
C PHE A 967 -32.20 -3.42 11.62
N ARG A 968 -32.60 -4.53 11.00
CA ARG A 968 -32.44 -5.87 11.58
C ARG A 968 -30.98 -6.23 11.82
N GLU A 969 -30.09 -5.87 10.90
CA GLU A 969 -28.64 -6.08 11.03
C GLU A 969 -28.05 -5.28 12.20
N VAL A 970 -28.44 -4.01 12.37
CA VAL A 970 -27.86 -3.12 13.37
C VAL A 970 -28.49 -3.30 14.76
N ALA A 971 -29.82 -3.34 14.85
CA ALA A 971 -30.53 -3.38 16.13
C ALA A 971 -30.90 -4.80 16.60
N GLY A 972 -30.98 -5.78 15.69
CA GLY A 972 -31.30 -7.16 16.06
C GLY A 972 -32.56 -7.27 16.92
N GLU A 973 -32.46 -7.88 18.10
CA GLU A 973 -33.56 -8.03 19.06
C GLU A 973 -33.77 -6.82 19.99
N HIS A 974 -32.94 -5.77 19.87
CA HIS A 974 -32.92 -4.60 20.75
C HIS A 974 -33.81 -3.43 20.25
N ALA A 975 -34.72 -3.71 19.31
CA ALA A 975 -35.71 -2.76 18.80
C ALA A 975 -37.06 -3.45 18.60
N SER A 976 -38.14 -2.67 18.71
CA SER A 976 -39.46 -3.05 18.21
C SER A 976 -39.53 -2.72 16.72
N TYR A 977 -40.17 -3.58 15.92
CA TYR A 977 -40.27 -3.40 14.47
C TYR A 977 -41.71 -3.25 14.02
N PHE A 978 -41.95 -2.37 13.05
CA PHE A 978 -43.24 -2.25 12.36
C PHE A 978 -43.12 -2.60 10.88
N PRO A 979 -44.18 -3.11 10.23
CA PRO A 979 -44.14 -3.59 8.85
C PRO A 979 -43.62 -2.53 7.86
N ASP A 980 -42.89 -2.98 6.84
CA ASP A 980 -42.44 -2.11 5.74
C ASP A 980 -43.58 -1.73 4.78
N GLU A 981 -44.50 -0.91 5.29
CA GLU A 981 -45.64 -0.35 4.57
C GLU A 981 -45.69 1.17 4.77
N THR A 982 -46.19 1.91 3.78
CA THR A 982 -46.25 3.39 3.81
C THR A 982 -47.61 3.91 4.27
N ASP A 983 -48.57 3.04 4.56
CA ASP A 983 -49.87 3.42 5.13
C ASP A 983 -49.69 3.98 6.55
N ALA A 984 -50.21 5.18 6.79
CA ALA A 984 -50.13 5.84 8.09
C ALA A 984 -50.85 5.08 9.21
N THR A 985 -51.87 4.28 8.88
CA THR A 985 -52.64 3.50 9.87
C THR A 985 -51.80 2.39 10.49
N VAL A 986 -50.90 1.77 9.71
CA VAL A 986 -49.97 0.74 10.19
C VAL A 986 -49.03 1.32 11.25
N LEU A 987 -48.48 2.50 10.98
CA LEU A 987 -47.60 3.17 11.93
C LEU A 987 -48.35 3.68 13.17
N ALA A 988 -49.56 4.20 13.00
CA ALA A 988 -50.40 4.63 14.14
C ALA A 988 -50.70 3.45 15.08
N LEU A 989 -51.00 2.26 14.54
CA LEU A 989 -51.19 1.05 15.34
C LEU A 989 -49.91 0.65 16.07
N ALA A 990 -48.77 0.59 15.37
CA ALA A 990 -47.49 0.26 15.98
C ALA A 990 -47.10 1.23 17.12
N LEU A 991 -47.38 2.53 16.96
CA LEU A 991 -47.14 3.53 17.99
C LEU A 991 -48.03 3.33 19.22
N ARG A 992 -49.31 2.94 19.04
CA ARG A 992 -50.21 2.62 20.16
C ARG A 992 -49.77 1.36 20.89
N ASP A 993 -49.49 0.30 20.16
CA ASP A 993 -49.03 -0.98 20.73
C ASP A 993 -47.73 -0.80 21.51
N TRP A 994 -46.82 0.02 20.96
CA TRP A 994 -45.59 0.39 21.65
C TRP A 994 -45.87 1.22 22.92
N LEU A 995 -46.77 2.22 22.87
CA LEU A 995 -47.15 3.03 24.04
C LEU A 995 -47.79 2.19 25.15
N GLU A 996 -48.66 1.25 24.80
CA GLU A 996 -49.27 0.31 25.75
C GLU A 996 -48.19 -0.55 26.42
N SER A 997 -47.28 -1.10 25.62
CA SER A 997 -46.13 -1.87 26.12
C SER A 997 -45.20 -1.02 26.99
N TYR A 998 -44.98 0.24 26.62
CA TYR A 998 -44.15 1.18 27.37
C TYR A 998 -44.76 1.48 28.74
N ASN A 999 -46.05 1.81 28.78
CA ASN A 999 -46.78 2.06 30.02
C ASN A 999 -46.87 0.82 30.92
N ALA A 1000 -46.85 -0.39 30.34
CA ALA A 1000 -46.80 -1.65 31.07
C ALA A 1000 -45.37 -2.05 31.52
N GLY A 1001 -44.33 -1.31 31.10
CA GLY A 1001 -42.93 -1.67 31.36
C GLY A 1001 -42.44 -2.91 30.60
N GLN A 1002 -43.13 -3.28 29.52
CA GLN A 1002 -42.92 -4.50 28.72
C GLN A 1002 -42.32 -4.21 27.32
N HIS A 1003 -42.05 -2.94 27.00
CA HIS A 1003 -41.45 -2.55 25.74
C HIS A 1003 -40.04 -3.16 25.54
N THR A 1004 -39.67 -3.39 24.28
CA THR A 1004 -38.32 -3.82 23.92
C THR A 1004 -37.31 -2.75 24.32
N ARG A 1005 -36.28 -3.15 25.07
CA ARG A 1005 -35.21 -2.26 25.50
C ARG A 1005 -34.03 -2.30 24.53
N SER A 1006 -33.40 -1.15 24.34
CA SER A 1006 -32.18 -1.02 23.52
C SER A 1006 -30.89 -1.38 24.28
N GLU A 1007 -31.00 -1.58 25.59
CA GLU A 1007 -29.91 -1.99 26.47
C GLU A 1007 -29.24 -3.28 25.95
N GLY A 1008 -27.91 -3.25 25.80
CA GLY A 1008 -27.13 -4.39 25.31
C GLY A 1008 -26.86 -4.40 23.81
N LEU A 1009 -27.43 -3.47 23.03
CA LEU A 1009 -27.07 -3.26 21.62
C LEU A 1009 -25.57 -2.99 21.53
N ARG A 1010 -24.85 -3.87 20.82
CA ARG A 1010 -23.41 -3.76 20.62
C ARG A 1010 -23.13 -2.81 19.46
N TYR A 1011 -22.16 -1.93 19.65
CA TYR A 1011 -21.66 -1.05 18.60
C TYR A 1011 -20.14 -1.09 18.56
N LEU A 1012 -19.56 -0.67 17.44
CA LEU A 1012 -18.11 -0.58 17.29
C LEU A 1012 -17.60 0.78 17.74
N THR A 1013 -16.40 0.80 18.30
CA THR A 1013 -15.59 2.02 18.37
C THR A 1013 -15.08 2.40 16.97
N TRP A 1014 -14.71 3.66 16.75
CA TRP A 1014 -14.07 4.10 15.50
C TRP A 1014 -12.77 3.35 15.21
N ARG A 1015 -12.01 2.98 16.25
CA ARG A 1015 -10.81 2.15 16.10
C ARG A 1015 -11.13 0.76 15.55
N GLU A 1016 -12.18 0.11 16.07
CA GLU A 1016 -12.62 -1.20 15.58
C GLU A 1016 -13.20 -1.10 14.18
N SER A 1017 -13.95 -0.04 13.89
CA SER A 1017 -14.48 0.27 12.56
C SER A 1017 -13.36 0.47 11.52
N ALA A 1018 -12.35 1.29 11.85
CA ALA A 1018 -11.19 1.54 10.99
C ALA A 1018 -10.35 0.28 10.75
N ARG A 1019 -10.24 -0.59 11.77
CA ARG A 1019 -9.59 -1.91 11.61
C ARG A 1019 -10.40 -2.82 10.69
N GLN A 1020 -11.72 -2.93 10.88
CA GLN A 1020 -12.58 -3.74 10.02
C GLN A 1020 -12.56 -3.25 8.56
N LEU A 1021 -12.56 -1.93 8.36
CA LEU A 1021 -12.43 -1.34 7.02
C LEU A 1021 -11.09 -1.71 6.39
N TRP A 1022 -9.97 -1.60 7.13
CA TRP A 1022 -8.66 -2.03 6.64
C TRP A 1022 -8.63 -3.52 6.29
N ASP A 1023 -9.20 -4.38 7.14
CA ASP A 1023 -9.26 -5.82 6.90
C ASP A 1023 -10.06 -6.14 5.61
N ALA A 1024 -11.19 -5.46 5.40
CA ALA A 1024 -12.01 -5.60 4.18
C ALA A 1024 -11.26 -5.16 2.92
N ILE A 1025 -10.47 -4.07 3.01
CA ILE A 1025 -9.66 -3.54 1.91
C ILE A 1025 -8.46 -4.46 1.62
N ASN A 1026 -7.71 -4.87 2.65
CA ASN A 1026 -6.42 -5.54 2.49
C ASN A 1026 -6.58 -7.06 2.23
N ASN A 1027 -7.47 -7.75 2.93
CA ASN A 1027 -7.44 -9.22 2.99
C ASN A 1027 -8.18 -9.92 1.86
N GLY A 1028 -9.01 -9.23 1.07
CA GLY A 1028 -9.61 -9.74 -0.17
C GLY A 1028 -9.90 -11.25 -0.18
N GLY A 1029 -10.54 -11.79 0.88
CA GLY A 1029 -10.96 -13.19 0.96
C GLY A 1029 -10.03 -14.24 1.60
N ARG A 1030 -8.82 -13.94 2.11
CA ARG A 1030 -7.92 -15.00 2.64
C ARG A 1030 -8.09 -15.41 4.10
N ASP A 1031 -8.69 -14.58 4.95
CA ASP A 1031 -9.04 -14.95 6.33
C ASP A 1031 -10.33 -14.22 6.77
N GLY A 1032 -11.40 -14.96 7.11
CA GLY A 1032 -12.52 -14.44 7.91
C GLY A 1032 -13.90 -14.25 7.27
N GLY A 1033 -14.18 -14.72 6.04
CA GLY A 1033 -15.55 -14.89 5.52
C GLY A 1033 -16.39 -13.64 5.23
N ARG A 1034 -15.82 -12.43 5.28
CA ARG A 1034 -16.56 -11.16 5.05
C ARG A 1034 -16.53 -10.61 3.63
N ASN A 1035 -15.66 -11.13 2.76
CA ASN A 1035 -15.56 -10.68 1.37
C ASN A 1035 -16.05 -11.76 0.42
N VAL A 1036 -16.78 -11.34 -0.62
CA VAL A 1036 -17.19 -12.16 -1.76
C VAL A 1036 -16.43 -11.69 -3.00
N HIS A 1037 -15.93 -12.62 -3.81
CA HIS A 1037 -15.36 -12.30 -5.12
C HIS A 1037 -16.42 -12.44 -6.19
N TRP A 1038 -16.66 -11.34 -6.91
CA TRP A 1038 -17.57 -11.29 -8.04
C TRP A 1038 -16.80 -11.18 -9.35
N SER A 1039 -17.17 -11.95 -10.36
CA SER A 1039 -16.62 -11.86 -11.72
C SER A 1039 -17.74 -11.77 -12.75
N THR A 1040 -17.47 -11.10 -13.86
CA THR A 1040 -18.38 -11.02 -15.02
C THR A 1040 -18.86 -12.41 -15.42
N ARG A 1041 -20.17 -12.57 -15.61
CA ARG A 1041 -20.78 -13.77 -16.20
C ARG A 1041 -20.62 -13.76 -17.73
N SER A 1042 -21.11 -14.80 -18.40
CA SER A 1042 -21.24 -14.79 -19.87
C SER A 1042 -21.96 -13.52 -20.32
N GLN A 1043 -21.51 -12.90 -21.41
CA GLN A 1043 -22.17 -11.70 -21.97
C GLN A 1043 -23.59 -11.99 -22.50
N ASP A 1044 -23.94 -13.28 -22.63
CA ASP A 1044 -25.24 -13.73 -23.12
C ASP A 1044 -26.24 -14.02 -21.98
N ASP A 1045 -25.86 -13.79 -20.71
CA ASP A 1045 -26.73 -13.94 -19.54
C ASP A 1045 -27.20 -12.58 -19.03
N TYR A 1046 -28.51 -12.43 -18.84
CA TYR A 1046 -29.15 -11.20 -18.35
C TYR A 1046 -29.96 -11.46 -17.08
N VAL A 1047 -29.87 -10.54 -16.13
CA VAL A 1047 -30.71 -10.51 -14.93
C VAL A 1047 -31.25 -9.08 -14.79
N PHE A 1048 -32.55 -8.94 -14.54
CA PHE A 1048 -33.22 -7.67 -14.30
C PHE A 1048 -33.97 -7.76 -12.98
N TRP A 1049 -33.92 -6.70 -12.18
CA TRP A 1049 -34.91 -6.53 -11.12
C TRP A 1049 -36.27 -6.22 -11.76
N GLY A 1050 -37.37 -6.56 -11.11
CA GLY A 1050 -38.70 -6.16 -11.59
C GLY A 1050 -38.83 -4.64 -11.68
N SER A 1051 -38.17 -3.91 -10.77
CA SER A 1051 -38.12 -2.45 -10.77
C SER A 1051 -37.14 -1.83 -11.77
N ASP A 1052 -36.40 -2.62 -12.55
CA ASP A 1052 -35.38 -2.11 -13.47
C ASP A 1052 -35.98 -1.07 -14.44
N ARG A 1053 -35.32 0.08 -14.60
CA ARG A 1053 -35.81 1.19 -15.43
C ARG A 1053 -35.67 0.94 -16.93
N ARG A 1054 -34.92 -0.07 -17.35
CA ARG A 1054 -34.90 -0.56 -18.74
C ARG A 1054 -36.20 -1.29 -19.09
N LEU A 1055 -36.91 -1.78 -18.09
CA LEU A 1055 -38.26 -2.29 -18.23
C LEU A 1055 -39.20 -1.08 -18.11
N ASN A 1056 -39.98 -0.80 -19.14
CA ASN A 1056 -41.06 0.16 -19.10
C ASN A 1056 -42.29 -0.45 -18.43
N THR A 1057 -43.29 0.37 -18.10
CA THR A 1057 -44.55 -0.10 -17.53
C THR A 1057 -45.70 0.81 -17.96
N THR A 1058 -46.92 0.26 -18.06
CA THR A 1058 -48.14 1.07 -18.21
C THR A 1058 -49.06 1.00 -17.00
N CYS A 1059 -48.88 0.01 -16.11
CA CYS A 1059 -49.79 -0.25 -14.99
C CYS A 1059 -49.09 -0.81 -13.73
N GLY A 1060 -47.77 -0.68 -13.65
CA GLY A 1060 -46.96 -1.12 -12.51
C GLY A 1060 -46.37 0.03 -11.69
N THR A 1061 -46.22 -0.18 -10.39
CA THR A 1061 -45.49 0.71 -9.48
C THR A 1061 -44.22 0.03 -9.01
N ARG A 1062 -43.11 0.76 -8.99
CA ARG A 1062 -41.79 0.25 -8.57
C ARG A 1062 -41.58 0.50 -7.10
N ARG A 1063 -41.06 -0.48 -6.40
CA ARG A 1063 -40.62 -0.34 -5.00
C ARG A 1063 -39.40 -1.22 -4.77
N GLN A 1064 -38.30 -0.61 -4.34
CA GLN A 1064 -37.01 -1.29 -4.17
C GLN A 1064 -36.63 -2.10 -5.43
N ARG A 1065 -36.73 -3.42 -5.38
CA ARG A 1065 -36.38 -4.35 -6.47
C ARG A 1065 -37.59 -4.84 -7.26
N ASP A 1066 -38.79 -4.57 -6.76
CA ASP A 1066 -40.02 -5.15 -7.26
C ASP A 1066 -40.82 -4.16 -8.11
N ILE A 1067 -41.60 -4.72 -9.03
CA ILE A 1067 -42.69 -4.01 -9.70
C ILE A 1067 -44.01 -4.71 -9.38
N SER A 1068 -44.98 -3.94 -8.89
CA SER A 1068 -46.28 -4.45 -8.44
C SER A 1068 -47.43 -3.86 -9.25
N THR A 1069 -48.50 -4.63 -9.40
CA THR A 1069 -49.72 -4.20 -10.11
C THR A 1069 -50.42 -3.03 -9.39
N THR A 1070 -50.97 -2.08 -10.15
CA THR A 1070 -51.73 -0.92 -9.62
C THR A 1070 -53.25 -1.11 -9.61
N GLY A 1071 -53.74 -2.27 -10.05
CA GLY A 1071 -55.18 -2.49 -10.29
C GLY A 1071 -55.69 -1.90 -11.61
N ASN A 1072 -54.78 -1.57 -12.53
CA ASN A 1072 -55.10 -1.13 -13.89
C ASN A 1072 -54.63 -2.19 -14.88
N ARG A 1073 -55.37 -2.36 -15.97
CA ARG A 1073 -55.00 -3.25 -17.08
C ARG A 1073 -53.87 -2.69 -17.93
N GLY A 1074 -52.94 -3.54 -18.35
CA GLY A 1074 -51.85 -3.17 -19.23
C GLY A 1074 -50.63 -4.06 -19.10
N PHE A 1075 -49.47 -3.55 -19.49
CA PHE A 1075 -48.20 -4.24 -19.24
C PHE A 1075 -47.69 -3.88 -17.86
N LEU A 1076 -47.57 -4.89 -17.00
CA LEU A 1076 -46.87 -4.75 -15.72
C LEU A 1076 -45.44 -4.32 -16.03
N PHE A 1077 -44.78 -5.01 -16.98
CA PHE A 1077 -43.53 -4.54 -17.57
C PHE A 1077 -43.40 -4.91 -19.04
N PHE A 1078 -42.60 -4.14 -19.79
CA PHE A 1078 -42.15 -4.46 -21.14
C PHE A 1078 -40.77 -3.85 -21.44
N GLY A 1079 -39.91 -4.54 -22.19
CA GLY A 1079 -38.49 -4.17 -22.39
C GLY A 1079 -37.59 -5.41 -22.22
N PRO A 1080 -36.25 -5.34 -22.16
CA PRO A 1080 -35.40 -4.16 -22.06
C PRO A 1080 -34.83 -3.64 -23.40
N TYR A 1081 -35.21 -4.21 -24.54
CA TYR A 1081 -34.66 -3.88 -25.88
C TYR A 1081 -33.16 -4.11 -25.99
N GLN A 1082 -32.73 -5.29 -25.54
CA GLN A 1082 -31.33 -5.68 -25.54
C GLN A 1082 -31.02 -6.60 -26.71
N LYS A 1083 -29.75 -6.60 -27.12
CA LYS A 1083 -29.24 -7.52 -28.12
C LYS A 1083 -29.17 -8.95 -27.56
N LEU A 1084 -29.56 -9.93 -28.37
CA LEU A 1084 -29.52 -11.35 -28.02
C LEU A 1084 -28.97 -12.15 -29.21
N ARG A 1085 -27.88 -12.90 -29.01
CA ARG A 1085 -27.23 -13.71 -30.07
C ARG A 1085 -28.04 -14.96 -30.38
N ALA A 1086 -27.80 -15.57 -31.55
CA ALA A 1086 -28.36 -16.87 -31.88
C ALA A 1086 -27.97 -17.93 -30.81
N GLY A 1087 -28.94 -18.67 -30.31
CA GLY A 1087 -28.77 -19.60 -29.20
C GLY A 1087 -30.09 -20.05 -28.57
N THR A 1088 -30.00 -20.96 -27.60
CA THR A 1088 -31.13 -21.33 -26.74
C THR A 1088 -30.95 -20.73 -25.36
N TYR A 1089 -31.98 -20.09 -24.84
CA TYR A 1089 -31.97 -19.40 -23.57
C TYR A 1089 -33.07 -19.94 -22.65
N ARG A 1090 -32.85 -19.87 -21.35
CA ARG A 1090 -33.88 -20.09 -20.33
C ARG A 1090 -34.34 -18.74 -19.79
N LEU A 1091 -35.62 -18.42 -19.98
CA LEU A 1091 -36.29 -17.31 -19.32
C LEU A 1091 -36.87 -17.77 -17.99
N THR A 1092 -36.66 -16.99 -16.92
CA THR A 1092 -37.28 -17.20 -15.62
C THR A 1092 -37.71 -15.85 -15.03
N VAL A 1093 -39.00 -15.67 -14.75
CA VAL A 1093 -39.58 -14.50 -14.09
C VAL A 1093 -40.09 -14.93 -12.72
N THR A 1094 -39.58 -14.31 -11.67
CA THR A 1094 -39.90 -14.65 -10.28
C THR A 1094 -40.53 -13.49 -9.54
N GLY A 1095 -41.40 -13.77 -8.60
CA GLY A 1095 -42.07 -12.76 -7.77
C GLY A 1095 -43.12 -13.36 -6.85
N TRP A 1096 -44.19 -12.60 -6.60
CA TRP A 1096 -45.31 -13.04 -5.78
C TRP A 1096 -46.63 -12.88 -6.54
N ILE A 1097 -47.56 -13.80 -6.31
CA ILE A 1097 -48.89 -13.81 -6.89
C ILE A 1097 -49.93 -13.82 -5.78
N GLY A 1098 -50.90 -12.92 -5.86
CA GLY A 1098 -52.05 -12.85 -4.97
C GLY A 1098 -53.33 -13.30 -5.66
N HIS A 1099 -53.57 -12.81 -6.88
CA HIS A 1099 -54.77 -13.11 -7.67
C HIS A 1099 -54.48 -12.97 -9.17
N MET A 1100 -55.02 -13.87 -10.00
CA MET A 1100 -54.97 -13.83 -11.47
C MET A 1100 -56.35 -14.14 -12.04
N THR A 1101 -56.67 -13.57 -13.20
CA THR A 1101 -57.95 -13.78 -13.89
C THR A 1101 -57.90 -14.88 -14.95
N GLY A 1102 -56.69 -15.28 -15.40
CA GLY A 1102 -56.47 -16.22 -16.49
C GLY A 1102 -56.38 -15.58 -17.88
N ASP A 1103 -56.42 -14.24 -17.96
CA ASP A 1103 -56.23 -13.47 -19.20
C ASP A 1103 -54.81 -12.86 -19.29
N GLU A 1104 -53.97 -13.10 -18.28
CA GLU A 1104 -52.59 -12.65 -18.21
C GLU A 1104 -51.68 -13.51 -19.09
N TYR A 1105 -50.62 -12.91 -19.65
CA TYR A 1105 -49.62 -13.66 -20.42
C TYR A 1105 -48.23 -13.03 -20.32
N LEU A 1106 -47.22 -13.89 -20.40
CA LEU A 1106 -45.81 -13.53 -20.54
C LEU A 1106 -45.37 -13.90 -21.95
N ASP A 1107 -44.82 -12.96 -22.70
CA ASP A 1107 -44.22 -13.24 -23.99
C ASP A 1107 -42.84 -12.60 -24.18
N VAL A 1108 -42.12 -13.12 -25.16
CA VAL A 1108 -40.82 -12.64 -25.61
C VAL A 1108 -40.91 -12.39 -27.10
N CYS A 1109 -40.53 -11.19 -27.52
CA CYS A 1109 -40.59 -10.75 -28.90
C CYS A 1109 -39.28 -10.09 -29.35
N GLY A 1110 -39.12 -9.93 -30.67
CA GLY A 1110 -38.07 -9.15 -31.30
C GLY A 1110 -38.58 -8.54 -32.61
N ALA A 1111 -37.72 -7.80 -33.32
CA ALA A 1111 -38.05 -7.10 -34.57
C ALA A 1111 -39.25 -6.14 -34.40
N ALA A 1112 -39.09 -5.18 -33.49
CA ALA A 1112 -40.09 -4.20 -33.07
C ALA A 1112 -41.42 -4.83 -32.63
N GLY A 1113 -41.34 -5.98 -31.96
CA GLY A 1113 -42.49 -6.72 -31.44
C GLY A 1113 -43.27 -7.54 -32.47
N THR A 1114 -42.79 -7.66 -33.72
CA THR A 1114 -43.48 -8.39 -34.79
C THR A 1114 -43.20 -9.90 -34.79
N ARG A 1115 -42.09 -10.33 -34.18
CA ARG A 1115 -41.70 -11.74 -34.08
C ARG A 1115 -41.77 -12.20 -32.63
N THR A 1116 -42.71 -13.08 -32.29
CA THR A 1116 -42.77 -13.74 -30.97
C THR A 1116 -41.89 -14.98 -30.95
N LEU A 1117 -40.97 -15.06 -29.99
CA LEU A 1117 -40.03 -16.18 -29.81
C LEU A 1117 -40.49 -17.13 -28.69
N PHE A 1118 -41.23 -16.62 -27.71
CA PHE A 1118 -41.81 -17.40 -26.62
C PHE A 1118 -43.11 -16.74 -26.15
N ARG A 1119 -44.09 -17.54 -25.75
CA ARG A 1119 -45.33 -17.08 -25.12
C ARG A 1119 -45.84 -18.12 -24.13
N GLN A 1120 -46.28 -17.64 -22.98
CA GLN A 1120 -46.93 -18.42 -21.93
C GLN A 1120 -48.18 -17.66 -21.47
N ASP A 1121 -49.36 -18.22 -21.76
CA ASP A 1121 -50.62 -17.73 -21.22
C ASP A 1121 -50.83 -18.32 -19.80
N LEU A 1122 -51.34 -17.52 -18.87
CA LEU A 1122 -51.50 -17.88 -17.45
C LEU A 1122 -52.91 -18.39 -17.18
N VAL A 1123 -53.06 -19.39 -16.30
CA VAL A 1123 -54.36 -20.00 -15.97
C VAL A 1123 -54.76 -19.59 -14.54
N ALA A 1124 -56.04 -19.32 -14.32
CA ALA A 1124 -56.62 -18.77 -13.09
C ALA A 1124 -56.49 -19.64 -11.80
N GLU A 1125 -55.76 -20.76 -11.83
CA GLU A 1125 -55.65 -21.71 -10.71
C GLU A 1125 -54.51 -21.40 -9.71
N ALA A 1126 -53.85 -20.25 -9.82
CA ALA A 1126 -52.77 -19.89 -8.92
C ALA A 1126 -53.28 -19.45 -7.53
N SER A 1127 -53.06 -20.29 -6.51
CA SER A 1127 -53.19 -19.91 -5.10
C SER A 1127 -52.15 -18.84 -4.75
N ALA A 1128 -52.49 -17.92 -3.84
CA ALA A 1128 -51.56 -16.89 -3.35
C ALA A 1128 -50.22 -17.52 -2.89
N GLY A 1129 -49.09 -17.03 -3.41
CA GLY A 1129 -47.79 -17.67 -3.23
C GLY A 1129 -46.69 -17.13 -4.14
N THR A 1130 -45.68 -17.95 -4.40
CA THR A 1130 -44.55 -17.59 -5.26
C THR A 1130 -44.96 -17.60 -6.74
N LEU A 1131 -44.64 -16.53 -7.46
CA LEU A 1131 -44.73 -16.46 -8.91
C LEU A 1131 -43.42 -16.98 -9.52
N GLU A 1132 -43.49 -17.98 -10.38
CA GLU A 1132 -42.35 -18.44 -11.20
C GLU A 1132 -42.86 -18.79 -12.61
N LEU A 1133 -42.53 -17.92 -13.58
CA LEU A 1133 -42.93 -18.03 -14.98
C LEU A 1133 -41.71 -18.15 -15.89
N GLY A 1134 -41.90 -18.62 -17.12
CA GLY A 1134 -40.86 -18.69 -18.12
C GLY A 1134 -40.70 -20.06 -18.77
N GLY A 1135 -39.63 -20.23 -19.54
CA GLY A 1135 -39.39 -21.40 -20.37
C GLY A 1135 -38.21 -21.22 -21.30
N LEU A 1136 -38.10 -22.11 -22.30
CA LEU A 1136 -37.02 -22.04 -23.29
C LEU A 1136 -37.36 -21.03 -24.39
N VAL A 1137 -36.44 -20.13 -24.67
CA VAL A 1137 -36.48 -19.15 -25.76
C VAL A 1137 -35.42 -19.55 -26.78
N VAL A 1138 -35.84 -19.89 -28.00
CA VAL A 1138 -34.92 -20.24 -29.10
C VAL A 1138 -34.77 -19.04 -30.02
N VAL A 1139 -33.52 -18.64 -30.25
CA VAL A 1139 -33.14 -17.49 -31.06
C VAL A 1139 -32.32 -18.02 -32.23
N ASP A 1140 -32.90 -18.05 -33.43
CA ASP A 1140 -32.25 -18.64 -34.60
C ASP A 1140 -31.17 -17.73 -35.20
N GLU A 1141 -31.38 -16.42 -35.10
CA GLU A 1141 -30.51 -15.36 -35.63
C GLU A 1141 -30.41 -14.26 -34.60
N GLU A 1142 -29.32 -13.50 -34.63
CA GLU A 1142 -29.11 -12.38 -33.72
C GLU A 1142 -30.25 -11.34 -33.82
N ILE A 1143 -30.75 -10.90 -32.67
CA ILE A 1143 -31.83 -9.91 -32.54
C ILE A 1143 -31.27 -8.73 -31.76
N ASP A 1144 -31.39 -7.51 -32.30
CA ASP A 1144 -30.83 -6.32 -31.65
C ASP A 1144 -31.76 -5.67 -30.60
N ASP A 1145 -33.04 -6.08 -30.55
CA ASP A 1145 -34.10 -5.39 -29.81
C ASP A 1145 -35.04 -6.34 -29.04
N PHE A 1146 -34.51 -7.42 -28.48
CA PHE A 1146 -35.32 -8.40 -27.78
C PHE A 1146 -36.08 -7.78 -26.58
N GLU A 1147 -37.37 -8.12 -26.48
CA GLU A 1147 -38.35 -7.55 -25.56
C GLU A 1147 -39.11 -8.67 -24.83
N ILE A 1148 -39.18 -8.60 -23.50
CA ILE A 1148 -40.03 -9.41 -22.62
C ILE A 1148 -41.22 -8.56 -22.23
N ARG A 1149 -42.44 -9.10 -22.31
CA ARG A 1149 -43.65 -8.38 -21.91
C ARG A 1149 -44.49 -9.23 -20.99
N PHE A 1150 -44.92 -8.64 -19.87
CA PHE A 1150 -45.87 -9.28 -18.97
C PHE A 1150 -47.14 -8.45 -18.89
N PHE A 1151 -48.22 -8.97 -19.45
CA PHE A 1151 -49.54 -8.35 -19.49
C PHE A 1151 -50.41 -8.79 -18.30
N VAL A 1152 -51.11 -7.84 -17.68
CA VAL A 1152 -51.99 -8.02 -16.51
C VAL A 1152 -53.35 -7.31 -16.70
N THR A 1153 -54.38 -7.75 -15.98
CA THR A 1153 -55.74 -7.18 -15.99
C THR A 1153 -55.99 -6.27 -14.79
N GLU A 1154 -57.15 -5.60 -14.74
CA GLU A 1154 -57.53 -4.73 -13.60
C GLU A 1154 -57.61 -5.49 -12.26
N ASP A 1155 -57.95 -6.78 -12.30
CA ASP A 1155 -58.12 -7.62 -11.11
C ASP A 1155 -56.87 -8.45 -10.76
N THR A 1156 -55.81 -8.38 -11.57
CA THR A 1156 -54.55 -9.04 -11.27
C THR A 1156 -53.89 -8.42 -10.05
N ARG A 1157 -53.46 -9.25 -9.10
CA ARG A 1157 -52.60 -8.85 -7.97
C ARG A 1157 -51.33 -9.68 -8.00
N CYS A 1158 -50.23 -9.07 -8.39
CA CYS A 1158 -48.91 -9.70 -8.34
C CYS A 1158 -47.80 -8.67 -8.21
N SER A 1159 -46.63 -9.16 -7.83
CA SER A 1159 -45.36 -8.44 -7.96
C SER A 1159 -44.34 -9.31 -8.68
N VAL A 1160 -43.42 -8.66 -9.39
CA VAL A 1160 -42.27 -9.31 -10.02
C VAL A 1160 -41.01 -8.76 -9.38
N ALA A 1161 -40.16 -9.66 -8.89
CA ALA A 1161 -38.92 -9.33 -8.19
C ALA A 1161 -37.69 -9.46 -9.10
N ALA A 1162 -37.63 -10.50 -9.94
CA ALA A 1162 -36.50 -10.70 -10.84
C ALA A 1162 -36.89 -11.40 -12.15
N ILE A 1163 -36.20 -11.04 -13.23
CA ILE A 1163 -36.31 -11.63 -14.56
C ILE A 1163 -34.91 -12.07 -15.00
N ARG A 1164 -34.75 -13.35 -15.36
CA ARG A 1164 -33.47 -13.96 -15.73
C ARG A 1164 -33.55 -14.56 -17.13
N ILE A 1165 -32.51 -14.36 -17.91
CA ILE A 1165 -32.30 -14.99 -19.22
C ILE A 1165 -30.91 -15.57 -19.23
N GLU A 1166 -30.81 -16.88 -19.30
CA GLU A 1166 -29.54 -17.60 -19.21
C GLU A 1166 -29.31 -18.38 -20.50
N ARG A 1167 -28.16 -18.19 -21.14
CA ARG A 1167 -27.81 -18.96 -22.34
C ARG A 1167 -27.46 -20.38 -21.96
N LEU A 1168 -28.11 -21.35 -22.60
CA LEU A 1168 -27.79 -22.76 -22.41
C LEU A 1168 -26.61 -23.18 -23.31
N PRO A 1169 -25.76 -24.13 -22.87
CA PRO A 1169 -24.67 -24.67 -23.69
C PRO A 1169 -25.20 -25.23 -25.02
N ASP A 1170 -24.44 -25.09 -26.11
CA ASP A 1170 -24.87 -25.51 -27.46
C ASP A 1170 -25.16 -27.04 -27.57
N ALA A 1171 -24.69 -27.85 -26.61
CA ALA A 1171 -25.00 -29.28 -26.49
C ALA A 1171 -26.45 -29.57 -26.06
N THR A 1172 -27.25 -28.55 -25.74
CA THR A 1172 -28.65 -28.69 -25.27
C THR A 1172 -29.69 -28.60 -26.39
N ARG A 1173 -29.30 -28.84 -27.66
CA ARG A 1173 -30.24 -29.16 -28.76
C ARG A 1173 -30.86 -30.55 -28.53
N VAL A 1174 -31.64 -30.70 -27.46
CA VAL A 1174 -32.45 -31.90 -27.20
C VAL A 1174 -33.92 -31.47 -27.23
N GLU A 1175 -34.58 -31.81 -28.34
CA GLU A 1175 -36.02 -32.02 -28.49
C GLU A 1175 -36.97 -30.94 -27.93
N ALA A 1176 -36.88 -29.71 -28.43
CA ALA A 1176 -37.99 -28.74 -28.35
C ALA A 1176 -38.76 -28.71 -29.69
N ALA A 1177 -39.19 -29.89 -30.15
CA ALA A 1177 -40.18 -30.03 -31.20
C ALA A 1177 -40.88 -31.38 -31.03
N VAL A 1178 -41.80 -31.49 -30.07
CA VAL A 1178 -43.02 -32.32 -30.14
C VAL A 1178 -43.84 -32.13 -28.85
N SER A 1179 -45.13 -31.84 -29.06
CA SER A 1179 -46.26 -31.93 -28.14
C SER A 1179 -46.42 -30.84 -27.07
N GLY A 1180 -47.30 -29.89 -27.37
CA GLY A 1180 -48.17 -29.33 -26.35
C GLY A 1180 -49.07 -30.42 -25.79
N ARG A 1181 -49.08 -30.59 -24.47
CA ARG A 1181 -50.20 -31.10 -23.67
C ARG A 1181 -49.96 -30.84 -22.18
N ALA A 1182 -51.05 -30.50 -21.51
CA ALA A 1182 -51.17 -30.07 -20.13
C ALA A 1182 -50.70 -31.10 -19.07
N ASN A 1183 -50.34 -30.56 -17.90
CA ASN A 1183 -50.34 -31.10 -16.52
C ASN A 1183 -49.08 -30.58 -15.80
N SER A 1184 -49.04 -30.14 -14.54
CA SER A 1184 -50.03 -29.99 -13.47
C SER A 1184 -49.26 -29.36 -12.30
N LEU A 1185 -49.89 -28.44 -11.54
CA LEU A 1185 -49.40 -27.91 -10.27
C LEU A 1185 -48.90 -29.02 -9.34
N GLN A 1186 -47.63 -28.93 -8.91
CA GLN A 1186 -47.11 -29.66 -7.76
C GLN A 1186 -46.68 -28.67 -6.68
N LEU A 1187 -47.58 -28.48 -5.71
CA LEU A 1187 -47.25 -27.93 -4.39
C LEU A 1187 -46.24 -28.86 -3.72
N MET A 1188 -44.98 -28.44 -3.56
CA MET A 1188 -44.07 -29.05 -2.60
C MET A 1188 -44.21 -28.34 -1.26
N ALA A 1189 -44.84 -29.04 -0.32
CA ALA A 1189 -44.79 -28.74 1.09
C ALA A 1189 -43.38 -29.04 1.66
N SER A 1190 -42.84 -28.08 2.40
CA SER A 1190 -42.07 -28.26 3.65
C SER A 1190 -41.10 -29.46 3.72
N ALA A 1191 -39.79 -29.17 3.66
CA ALA A 1191 -38.79 -29.75 4.57
C ALA A 1191 -37.43 -29.04 4.41
N TYR A 1192 -37.11 -28.10 5.29
CA TYR A 1192 -35.73 -27.89 5.76
C TYR A 1192 -35.78 -27.46 7.22
N ASP A 1193 -35.68 -28.47 8.07
CA ASP A 1193 -35.27 -28.39 9.46
C ASP A 1193 -33.75 -28.62 9.46
N LYS A 1194 -32.97 -27.53 9.57
CA LYS A 1194 -31.60 -27.38 10.11
C LYS A 1194 -30.86 -26.16 9.53
#